data_AF-U1QV86-F1
#
_entry.id   AF-U1QV86-F1
#
_cell.length_a   1.000
_cell.length_b   1.000
_cell.length_c   1.000
_cell.angle_alpha   90.00
_cell.angle_beta   90.00
_cell.angle_gamma   90.00
#
_symmetry.space_group_name_H-M   'P 1'
#
loop_
_entity.id
_entity.type
_entity.pdbx_description
1 polymer ?
#
loop_
_entity_poly.entity_id
_entity_poly.type
_entity_poly.pdbx_seq_one_letter_code
_entity_poly.pdbx_strand_id
1 'polypeptide(L)'
;MGVAFGIMITVGVLSVTDTGNSEPETGTPGEDDSQLLPVVPGGQMLNTTAPAIGDTGLEQFGTTEAFRGYVRAGQRRAETGWWRFGQPGVTFEGNATAAPDATNSVAQSSGPDRVAGSNVQVAGLDEPDMVKTDGRNFYYSPSAGRYAIPPRPVEPGTPGSTPVPPWAPSESHVVDVSNPADPSTLTTIDSGGELLQTGDRLVVFNETGGTVVGYDVSDPGAPVESWRLPLDARLVTARETGGQLYVVTQTFVGPETDCPIAPLGGQAVECGAIYGPETQTGADATYTALSIDAESGDIEDSVSVVGTGDNTVVYMSPNGLYLTDTTGVAASELRLSWAEQSEVVPAELAGRLEEIAGYNISERSKQQEMRRAVTRYSSLVNGTTLRESFERYRVAHQENLTQTSIVRIDVEEGRLDVAETGTVPGEPLNQFALDEYQGTLRITTTIPRVAGAESDNHLYVLDNETLDRETRVTGMGHDQRVYSVRYVGDTAYVVTFRQVDPFYVIDFEEPTEPELLSELELPGFSSYLHPADDDHVIGIGKENGQVKSVLFDVTDPTDTAVADQIQLDSFWSAIDESHHAFMIDRRHEVFVLPAGNTAKIIDYADGELEVVREVSAGAEVNRARYVDDQLYIFAGDEIIVLDQTTWERTTTLSVGDG
;
A
#
# COMPACT_ATOMS: atom_id res chain seq x y z
N MET A 1 -36.25 39.03 51.36
CA MET A 1 -36.79 37.65 51.48
C MET A 1 -36.10 36.85 50.38
N GLY A 2 -34.93 36.24 50.59
CA GLY A 2 -34.67 35.00 51.36
C GLY A 2 -34.68 33.83 50.35
N VAL A 3 -33.70 32.94 50.19
CA VAL A 3 -32.63 32.45 51.07
C VAL A 3 -31.50 31.86 50.20
N ALA A 4 -30.25 31.98 50.67
CA ALA A 4 -29.03 31.34 50.15
C ALA A 4 -28.66 30.10 50.98
N PHE A 5 -27.91 29.15 50.41
CA PHE A 5 -27.09 28.21 51.16
C PHE A 5 -25.74 28.00 50.46
N GLY A 6 -24.68 28.46 51.11
CA GLY A 6 -23.31 27.99 50.96
C GLY A 6 -22.86 27.45 52.31
N ILE A 7 -22.04 26.41 52.33
CA ILE A 7 -21.41 25.89 53.54
C ILE A 7 -19.91 25.72 53.29
N MET A 8 -19.14 26.43 54.10
CA MET A 8 -17.72 26.23 54.38
C MET A 8 -17.62 26.21 55.91
N ILE A 9 -16.99 25.18 56.52
CA ILE A 9 -16.51 25.24 57.91
C ILE A 9 -15.18 24.49 58.06
N THR A 10 -14.29 25.17 58.77
CA THR A 10 -12.88 24.95 59.11
C THR A 10 -12.70 24.17 60.43
N VAL A 11 -11.42 24.05 60.87
CA VAL A 11 -10.89 23.75 62.23
C VAL A 11 -10.61 22.25 62.48
N GLY A 12 -9.49 21.77 63.03
CA GLY A 12 -8.27 22.36 63.60
C GLY A 12 -7.66 21.40 64.65
N VAL A 13 -6.36 21.10 64.48
CA VAL A 13 -5.26 20.71 65.41
C VAL A 13 -5.56 20.15 66.82
N LEU A 14 -4.89 19.05 67.20
CA LEU A 14 -4.23 18.90 68.52
C LEU A 14 -3.06 17.89 68.47
N SER A 15 -2.01 18.21 69.23
CA SER A 15 -0.59 17.84 69.12
C SER A 15 -0.08 16.92 70.25
N VAL A 16 1.25 16.67 70.25
CA VAL A 16 2.17 16.31 71.39
C VAL A 16 2.44 14.78 71.53
N THR A 17 3.66 14.22 71.68
CA THR A 17 5.00 14.69 72.13
C THR A 17 6.14 13.84 71.55
N ASP A 18 7.29 14.52 71.43
CA ASP A 18 8.68 14.08 71.23
C ASP A 18 9.32 13.48 72.49
N THR A 19 10.32 12.58 72.33
CA THR A 19 11.56 12.56 73.14
C THR A 19 12.72 11.88 72.39
N GLY A 20 13.62 12.69 71.80
CA GLY A 20 15.10 12.72 71.93
C GLY A 20 15.96 11.43 71.82
N ASN A 21 17.24 11.46 71.40
CA ASN A 21 18.21 12.54 71.20
C ASN A 21 19.50 11.98 70.53
N SER A 22 20.35 12.90 70.03
CA SER A 22 21.79 12.84 69.67
C SER A 22 22.23 12.77 68.19
N GLU A 23 22.55 13.95 67.65
CA GLU A 23 23.45 14.27 66.52
C GLU A 23 24.94 14.30 66.96
N PRO A 24 25.95 14.66 66.12
CA PRO A 24 26.12 14.55 64.64
C PRO A 24 27.48 13.90 64.26
N GLU A 25 27.71 13.56 62.99
CA GLU A 25 28.96 13.94 62.28
C GLU A 25 28.90 13.73 60.76
N THR A 26 29.39 14.77 60.08
CA THR A 26 29.87 14.96 58.70
C THR A 26 29.91 13.77 57.74
N GLY A 27 29.33 13.93 56.55
CA GLY A 27 29.65 13.14 55.37
C GLY A 27 28.63 13.32 54.25
N THR A 28 29.02 13.98 53.16
CA THR A 28 28.33 13.99 51.88
C THR A 28 28.04 12.56 51.38
N PRO A 29 26.80 12.20 50.99
CA PRO A 29 26.55 11.06 50.10
C PRO A 29 26.74 11.56 48.65
N GLY A 30 27.61 11.02 47.82
CA GLY A 30 27.86 9.60 47.59
C GLY A 30 26.91 9.14 46.50
N GLU A 31 27.38 9.19 45.25
CA GLU A 31 26.72 8.71 44.04
C GLU A 31 26.09 7.33 44.27
N ASP A 32 24.79 7.21 43.98
CA ASP A 32 24.10 5.93 43.94
C ASP A 32 24.20 5.38 42.52
N ASP A 33 25.00 4.33 42.44
CA ASP A 33 25.41 3.58 41.27
C ASP A 33 24.23 2.70 40.82
N SER A 34 23.31 3.27 40.05
CA SER A 34 22.35 2.48 39.27
C SER A 34 23.13 1.76 38.17
N GLN A 35 23.55 0.52 38.47
CA GLN A 35 24.24 -0.35 37.52
C GLN A 35 23.40 -0.57 36.27
N LEU A 36 23.70 0.25 35.28
CA LEU A 36 23.49 0.05 33.86
C LEU A 36 24.07 -1.32 33.50
N LEU A 37 23.22 -2.21 32.99
CA LEU A 37 23.68 -3.42 32.31
C LEU A 37 24.49 -2.98 31.07
N PRO A 38 25.64 -3.60 30.79
CA PRO A 38 26.53 -3.14 29.75
C PRO A 38 25.89 -3.31 28.37
N VAL A 39 25.89 -2.23 27.60
CA VAL A 39 25.78 -2.23 26.15
C VAL A 39 26.92 -3.10 25.61
N VAL A 40 26.59 -4.20 24.96
CA VAL A 40 27.56 -5.02 24.23
C VAL A 40 27.71 -4.42 22.84
N PRO A 41 28.90 -3.95 22.44
CA PRO A 41 29.17 -3.50 21.08
C PRO A 41 29.21 -4.71 20.13
N GLY A 42 28.83 -4.48 18.87
CA GLY A 42 28.59 -5.50 17.86
C GLY A 42 29.72 -6.52 17.64
N GLY A 43 29.32 -7.64 17.04
CA GLY A 43 30.24 -8.62 16.46
C GLY A 43 30.14 -10.03 17.01
N GLN A 44 29.02 -10.71 16.78
CA GLN A 44 28.95 -12.10 16.29
C GLN A 44 27.48 -12.49 16.17
N MET A 45 26.99 -12.58 14.93
CA MET A 45 25.74 -13.27 14.61
C MET A 45 25.84 -14.68 15.18
N LEU A 46 25.07 -14.95 16.24
CA LEU A 46 24.83 -16.33 16.65
C LEU A 46 24.09 -16.98 15.48
N ASN A 47 24.79 -17.89 14.81
CA ASN A 47 24.23 -18.73 13.77
C ASN A 47 23.28 -19.73 14.44
N THR A 48 22.06 -19.28 14.71
CA THR A 48 20.95 -20.06 15.27
C THR A 48 19.78 -19.90 14.32
N THR A 49 19.63 -20.88 13.44
CA THR A 49 18.48 -21.01 12.53
C THR A 49 17.19 -21.03 13.35
N ALA A 50 16.57 -19.86 13.49
CA ALA A 50 15.11 -19.78 13.43
C ALA A 50 14.66 -20.40 12.10
N PRO A 51 13.36 -20.76 11.95
CA PRO A 51 12.80 -20.94 10.62
C PRO A 51 12.82 -19.57 9.93
N ALA A 52 13.98 -19.19 9.39
CA ALA A 52 14.02 -18.30 8.26
C ALA A 52 13.41 -19.08 7.11
N ILE A 53 12.55 -18.44 6.34
CA ILE A 53 12.22 -18.91 5.01
C ILE A 53 13.55 -18.81 4.23
N GLY A 54 14.32 -19.91 4.21
CA GLY A 54 15.59 -19.98 3.49
C GLY A 54 15.33 -19.90 1.99
N ASP A 55 16.36 -19.52 1.21
CA ASP A 55 16.38 -19.40 -0.26
C ASP A 55 15.17 -20.06 -0.92
N THR A 56 14.18 -19.24 -1.24
CA THR A 56 12.91 -19.71 -1.79
C THR A 56 13.05 -19.92 -3.28
N GLY A 57 13.79 -20.95 -3.68
CA GLY A 57 13.73 -21.43 -5.07
C GLY A 57 12.27 -21.45 -5.54
N LEU A 58 12.01 -20.86 -6.70
CA LEU A 58 10.70 -20.82 -7.30
C LEU A 58 10.64 -21.84 -8.44
N GLU A 59 9.76 -22.83 -8.32
CA GLU A 59 9.61 -23.86 -9.33
C GLU A 59 8.16 -24.01 -9.76
N GLN A 60 7.95 -24.45 -11.00
CA GLN A 60 6.64 -24.88 -11.44
C GLN A 60 6.23 -26.18 -10.72
N PHE A 61 4.96 -26.30 -10.33
CA PHE A 61 4.47 -27.52 -9.66
C PHE A 61 4.58 -28.80 -10.51
N GLY A 62 4.70 -28.68 -11.82
CA GLY A 62 4.78 -29.75 -12.81
C GLY A 62 3.50 -30.56 -13.01
N THR A 63 2.61 -30.62 -12.01
CA THR A 63 1.33 -31.35 -12.06
C THR A 63 0.24 -30.63 -11.26
N THR A 64 -1.02 -30.81 -11.68
CA THR A 64 -2.20 -30.31 -10.96
C THR A 64 -2.32 -30.90 -9.56
N GLU A 65 -1.93 -32.15 -9.37
CA GLU A 65 -1.94 -32.82 -8.06
C GLU A 65 -0.94 -32.18 -7.08
N ALA A 66 0.25 -31.80 -7.54
CA ALA A 66 1.24 -31.10 -6.72
C ALA A 66 0.73 -29.73 -6.29
N PHE A 67 0.20 -28.93 -7.23
CA PHE A 67 -0.42 -27.64 -6.95
C PHE A 67 -1.55 -27.76 -5.92
N ARG A 68 -2.52 -28.66 -6.13
CA ARG A 68 -3.63 -28.89 -5.18
C ARG A 68 -3.16 -29.39 -3.82
N GLY A 69 -2.09 -30.20 -3.81
CA GLY A 69 -1.43 -30.64 -2.59
C GLY A 69 -0.86 -29.47 -1.78
N TYR A 70 -0.15 -28.58 -2.46
CA TYR A 70 0.44 -27.37 -1.89
C TYR A 70 -0.61 -26.41 -1.34
N VAL A 71 -1.64 -26.07 -2.13
CA VAL A 71 -2.76 -25.20 -1.70
C VAL A 71 -3.51 -25.82 -0.50
N ARG A 72 -3.75 -27.14 -0.50
CA ARG A 72 -4.40 -27.82 0.64
C ARG A 72 -3.55 -27.77 1.91
N ALA A 73 -2.23 -27.88 1.79
CA ALA A 73 -1.33 -27.75 2.91
C ALA A 73 -1.29 -26.30 3.42
N GLY A 74 -1.29 -25.33 2.50
CA GLY A 74 -1.34 -23.90 2.79
C GLY A 74 -2.59 -23.48 3.54
N GLN A 75 -3.78 -23.93 3.12
CA GLN A 75 -5.03 -23.63 3.84
C GLN A 75 -5.01 -24.15 5.29
N ARG A 76 -4.44 -25.34 5.52
CA ARG A 76 -4.29 -25.89 6.89
C ARG A 76 -3.30 -25.08 7.75
N ARG A 77 -2.34 -24.41 7.09
CA ARG A 77 -1.40 -23.46 7.69
C ARG A 77 -2.08 -22.13 8.02
N ALA A 78 -2.84 -21.59 7.07
CA ALA A 78 -3.52 -20.29 7.13
C ALA A 78 -4.66 -20.23 8.16
N GLU A 79 -5.25 -21.37 8.56
CA GLU A 79 -6.34 -21.50 9.57
C GLU A 79 -6.07 -20.86 10.95
N THR A 80 -4.88 -20.26 11.17
CA THR A 80 -4.51 -19.54 12.39
C THR A 80 -3.97 -18.11 12.19
N GLY A 81 -4.03 -17.56 10.96
CA GLY A 81 -3.55 -16.21 10.62
C GLY A 81 -4.33 -15.09 11.30
N TRP A 82 -4.18 -14.93 12.62
CA TRP A 82 -4.69 -13.81 13.40
C TRP A 82 -3.60 -13.27 14.32
N TRP A 83 -2.91 -12.24 13.83
CA TRP A 83 -2.25 -11.19 14.61
C TRP A 83 -2.71 -9.81 14.14
N ARG A 84 -4.04 -9.59 14.08
CA ARG A 84 -4.62 -8.25 13.98
C ARG A 84 -5.21 -7.85 15.33
N PHE A 85 -4.42 -7.25 16.21
CA PHE A 85 -4.96 -6.45 17.32
C PHE A 85 -4.13 -5.17 17.50
N GLY A 86 -4.73 -4.05 17.08
CA GLY A 86 -4.13 -2.71 17.19
C GLY A 86 -4.99 -1.50 16.78
N GLN A 87 -6.32 -1.65 16.62
CA GLN A 87 -7.36 -0.58 16.49
C GLN A 87 -7.37 0.26 15.17
N PRO A 88 -8.40 1.11 14.98
CA PRO A 88 -9.68 0.86 14.33
C PRO A 88 -9.70 1.28 12.84
N GLY A 89 -10.57 0.62 12.07
CA GLY A 89 -11.26 1.19 10.90
C GLY A 89 -10.48 2.13 9.98
N VAL A 90 -9.50 1.61 9.26
CA VAL A 90 -9.27 2.06 7.87
C VAL A 90 -8.90 0.82 7.06
N THR A 91 -9.86 0.35 6.26
CA THR A 91 -9.57 -0.47 5.08
C THR A 91 -8.93 0.47 4.08
N PHE A 92 -7.64 0.28 3.82
CA PHE A 92 -6.99 0.89 2.66
C PHE A 92 -7.00 -0.17 1.56
N GLU A 93 -8.05 -0.17 0.74
CA GLU A 93 -7.91 -0.50 -0.67
C GLU A 93 -7.61 0.85 -1.33
N GLY A 94 -6.36 1.04 -1.75
CA GLY A 94 -5.95 2.28 -2.38
C GLY A 94 -4.44 2.35 -2.54
N ASN A 95 -3.99 2.08 -3.77
CA ASN A 95 -2.63 2.34 -4.22
C ASN A 95 -2.41 3.86 -4.14
N ALA A 96 -1.49 4.32 -3.29
CA ALA A 96 -1.23 5.73 -3.01
C ALA A 96 0.06 6.23 -3.69
N THR A 97 0.00 6.50 -4.99
CA THR A 97 1.12 6.71 -5.88
C THR A 97 1.60 8.11 -6.19
N ALA A 98 2.92 8.27 -6.26
CA ALA A 98 3.53 9.51 -6.64
C ALA A 98 4.27 9.40 -7.97
N ALA A 99 4.21 10.49 -8.74
CA ALA A 99 4.78 10.65 -10.08
C ALA A 99 6.20 11.19 -10.10
N PRO A 100 7.07 10.65 -10.97
CA PRO A 100 8.15 11.42 -11.57
C PRO A 100 7.63 12.14 -12.82
N ASP A 101 8.35 13.17 -13.24
CA ASP A 101 7.99 14.12 -14.29
C ASP A 101 7.57 13.47 -15.62
N ALA A 102 6.36 13.81 -16.07
CA ALA A 102 5.97 13.70 -17.47
C ALA A 102 6.25 15.04 -18.17
N THR A 103 7.47 15.22 -18.67
CA THR A 103 7.74 16.21 -19.73
C THR A 103 8.14 15.49 -21.01
N ASN A 104 7.15 15.22 -21.88
CA ASN A 104 7.40 14.86 -23.26
C ASN A 104 6.86 15.94 -24.18
N SER A 105 7.76 16.80 -24.67
CA SER A 105 7.50 17.74 -25.75
C SER A 105 7.44 16.99 -27.09
N VAL A 106 6.30 17.06 -27.80
CA VAL A 106 6.19 16.64 -29.20
C VAL A 106 5.71 17.81 -30.07
N ALA A 107 6.26 17.85 -31.29
CA ALA A 107 6.26 18.97 -32.21
C ALA A 107 4.88 19.55 -32.62
N GLN A 108 4.91 20.87 -32.87
CA GLN A 108 3.81 21.73 -33.30
C GLN A 108 2.80 21.06 -34.26
N SER A 109 1.60 20.85 -33.73
CA SER A 109 0.34 20.84 -34.48
C SER A 109 -0.68 21.70 -33.72
N SER A 110 -1.72 22.18 -34.39
CA SER A 110 -2.71 23.13 -33.83
C SER A 110 -3.62 22.51 -32.75
N GLY A 111 -3.08 22.27 -31.56
CA GLY A 111 -3.79 21.81 -30.35
C GLY A 111 -3.27 22.52 -29.09
N PRO A 112 -3.75 22.13 -27.89
CA PRO A 112 -3.26 22.68 -26.62
C PRO A 112 -1.74 22.57 -26.48
N ASP A 113 -1.12 23.57 -25.85
CA ASP A 113 0.33 23.61 -25.62
C ASP A 113 0.73 22.69 -24.46
N ARG A 114 -0.15 22.47 -23.48
CA ARG A 114 0.08 21.55 -22.34
C ARG A 114 -1.21 20.87 -21.87
N VAL A 115 -1.11 19.60 -21.49
CA VAL A 115 -2.22 18.82 -20.94
C VAL A 115 -1.71 17.96 -19.79
N ALA A 116 -2.44 17.91 -18.68
CA ALA A 116 -2.13 17.04 -17.56
C ALA A 116 -2.49 15.59 -17.89
N GLY A 117 -1.52 14.68 -17.74
CA GLY A 117 -1.76 13.24 -17.72
C GLY A 117 -2.26 12.73 -16.36
N SER A 118 -2.23 11.42 -16.16
CA SER A 118 -2.46 10.79 -14.85
C SER A 118 -1.21 10.93 -13.95
N ASN A 119 -1.42 10.99 -12.64
CA ASN A 119 -0.34 10.90 -11.64
C ASN A 119 0.11 9.43 -11.52
N VAL A 120 1.12 9.00 -12.28
CA VAL A 120 1.57 7.58 -12.36
C VAL A 120 2.63 7.20 -11.33
N GLN A 121 2.93 5.92 -11.11
CA GLN A 121 3.96 5.46 -10.15
C GLN A 121 5.38 5.65 -10.61
N VAL A 122 5.62 5.18 -11.83
CA VAL A 122 6.94 5.06 -12.41
C VAL A 122 6.88 5.79 -13.73
N ALA A 123 7.81 6.70 -13.96
CA ALA A 123 7.88 7.44 -15.21
C ALA A 123 8.05 6.45 -16.38
N GLY A 124 7.29 6.68 -17.44
CA GLY A 124 7.29 5.83 -18.63
C GLY A 124 6.39 4.59 -18.54
N LEU A 125 5.72 4.36 -17.40
CA LEU A 125 4.65 3.37 -17.26
C LEU A 125 3.32 4.08 -16.99
N ASP A 126 2.37 3.98 -17.92
CA ASP A 126 1.01 4.47 -17.68
C ASP A 126 0.18 3.45 -16.88
N GLU A 127 -0.87 3.92 -16.23
CA GLU A 127 -1.73 3.12 -15.33
C GLU A 127 -3.21 3.34 -15.66
N PRO A 128 -4.10 2.34 -15.48
CA PRO A 128 -5.53 2.58 -15.62
C PRO A 128 -6.02 3.68 -14.69
N ASP A 129 -6.87 4.59 -15.19
CA ASP A 129 -7.45 5.69 -14.42
C ASP A 129 -8.80 6.09 -15.02
N MET A 130 -9.65 6.82 -14.28
CA MET A 130 -10.96 7.24 -14.77
C MET A 130 -10.91 8.34 -15.83
N VAL A 131 -9.81 9.10 -15.93
CA VAL A 131 -9.60 10.15 -16.95
C VAL A 131 -8.28 9.92 -17.67
N LYS A 132 -8.35 9.69 -18.99
CA LYS A 132 -7.22 9.62 -19.92
C LYS A 132 -7.29 10.70 -20.98
N THR A 133 -6.18 10.96 -21.65
CA THR A 133 -6.09 12.01 -22.67
C THR A 133 -5.11 11.66 -23.77
N ASP A 134 -5.47 11.99 -25.01
CA ASP A 134 -4.59 11.99 -26.19
C ASP A 134 -3.99 13.39 -26.47
N GLY A 135 -4.21 14.35 -25.57
CA GLY A 135 -3.81 15.76 -25.71
C GLY A 135 -4.84 16.67 -26.39
N ARG A 136 -5.91 16.14 -26.99
CA ARG A 136 -7.01 16.93 -27.60
C ARG A 136 -8.38 16.53 -27.10
N ASN A 137 -8.49 15.36 -26.51
CA ASN A 137 -9.69 14.79 -25.94
C ASN A 137 -9.40 14.28 -24.54
N PHE A 138 -10.42 14.31 -23.69
CA PHE A 138 -10.47 13.48 -22.50
C PHE A 138 -11.36 12.26 -22.76
N TYR A 139 -10.89 11.10 -22.35
CA TYR A 139 -11.69 9.90 -22.18
C TYR A 139 -12.00 9.78 -20.69
N TYR A 140 -13.28 9.85 -20.34
CA TYR A 140 -13.71 9.94 -18.94
C TYR A 140 -14.78 8.90 -18.62
N SER A 141 -14.54 8.09 -17.59
CA SER A 141 -15.52 7.15 -17.05
C SER A 141 -15.97 7.59 -15.63
N PRO A 142 -17.18 8.15 -15.47
CA PRO A 142 -17.66 8.66 -14.19
C PRO A 142 -17.75 7.57 -13.09
N SER A 143 -17.20 7.82 -11.90
CA SER A 143 -17.38 6.88 -10.77
C SER A 143 -18.83 6.90 -10.25
N ALA A 144 -19.39 5.71 -9.99
CA ALA A 144 -20.64 5.56 -9.24
C ALA A 144 -20.33 5.71 -7.74
N GLY A 145 -20.31 6.95 -7.22
CA GLY A 145 -19.75 7.33 -5.91
C GLY A 145 -20.10 6.48 -4.67
N ARG A 146 -19.35 6.68 -3.58
CA ARG A 146 -19.26 5.82 -2.37
C ARG A 146 -20.55 5.52 -1.59
N TYR A 147 -21.65 6.27 -1.80
CA TYR A 147 -22.86 6.19 -0.97
C TYR A 147 -23.97 5.24 -1.48
N ALA A 148 -23.66 4.30 -2.36
CA ALA A 148 -24.56 3.20 -2.68
C ALA A 148 -24.46 2.10 -1.61
N ILE A 149 -25.25 2.20 -0.54
CA ILE A 149 -25.42 1.11 0.45
C ILE A 149 -25.80 -0.17 -0.32
N PRO A 150 -25.04 -1.27 -0.23
CA PRO A 150 -25.48 -2.54 -0.83
C PRO A 150 -26.77 -2.98 -0.11
N PRO A 151 -27.91 -3.11 -0.81
CA PRO A 151 -29.07 -3.73 -0.20
C PRO A 151 -28.72 -5.16 0.20
N ARG A 152 -29.14 -5.56 1.39
CA ARG A 152 -28.96 -6.92 1.91
C ARG A 152 -29.38 -7.94 0.85
N PRO A 153 -28.66 -9.06 0.67
CA PRO A 153 -29.03 -10.10 -0.27
C PRO A 153 -30.48 -10.54 -0.03
N VAL A 154 -31.36 -10.29 -1.00
CA VAL A 154 -32.71 -10.82 -1.02
C VAL A 154 -32.65 -12.11 -1.82
N GLU A 155 -33.12 -13.22 -1.25
CA GLU A 155 -33.14 -14.51 -1.94
C GLU A 155 -33.87 -14.40 -3.30
N PRO A 156 -33.32 -15.00 -4.38
CA PRO A 156 -33.95 -15.02 -5.69
C PRO A 156 -35.37 -15.63 -5.62
N GLY A 157 -36.38 -14.89 -6.06
CA GLY A 157 -37.76 -15.39 -6.19
C GLY A 157 -38.84 -14.62 -5.43
N THR A 158 -38.51 -13.53 -4.73
CA THR A 158 -39.52 -12.69 -4.07
C THR A 158 -40.23 -11.78 -5.10
N PRO A 159 -41.55 -11.91 -5.32
CA PRO A 159 -42.28 -11.08 -6.27
C PRO A 159 -42.31 -9.62 -5.80
N GLY A 160 -41.82 -8.70 -6.63
CA GLY A 160 -41.63 -7.27 -6.28
C GLY A 160 -40.17 -6.86 -6.05
N SER A 161 -39.21 -7.74 -6.33
CA SER A 161 -37.79 -7.39 -6.43
C SER A 161 -37.58 -6.49 -7.66
N THR A 162 -37.21 -5.23 -7.42
CA THR A 162 -36.64 -4.38 -8.46
C THR A 162 -35.28 -4.96 -8.88
N PRO A 163 -34.93 -4.94 -10.18
CA PRO A 163 -33.58 -5.25 -10.63
C PRO A 163 -32.57 -4.41 -9.82
N VAL A 164 -31.47 -5.03 -9.44
CA VAL A 164 -30.29 -4.34 -8.92
C VAL A 164 -29.84 -3.34 -9.99
N PRO A 165 -29.80 -2.02 -9.75
CA PRO A 165 -29.17 -1.09 -10.68
C PRO A 165 -27.66 -1.39 -10.70
N PRO A 166 -27.00 -1.42 -11.87
CA PRO A 166 -25.55 -1.60 -11.92
C PRO A 166 -24.88 -0.38 -11.28
N TRP A 167 -24.15 -0.60 -10.19
CA TRP A 167 -23.41 0.43 -9.45
C TRP A 167 -22.01 0.69 -10.04
N ALA A 168 -21.88 0.58 -11.36
CA ALA A 168 -20.66 0.90 -12.10
C ALA A 168 -21.01 1.92 -13.18
N PRO A 169 -20.09 2.80 -13.59
CA PRO A 169 -20.24 3.49 -14.87
C PRO A 169 -20.56 2.45 -15.93
N SER A 170 -21.73 2.57 -16.53
CA SER A 170 -22.08 1.75 -17.69
C SER A 170 -21.33 2.23 -18.94
N GLU A 171 -20.88 3.48 -18.92
CA GLU A 171 -20.39 4.19 -20.10
C GLU A 171 -19.13 5.02 -19.78
N SER A 172 -18.39 5.33 -20.84
CA SER A 172 -17.31 6.32 -20.83
C SER A 172 -17.61 7.39 -21.88
N HIS A 173 -17.11 8.60 -21.68
CA HIS A 173 -17.39 9.74 -22.54
C HIS A 173 -16.10 10.26 -23.18
N VAL A 174 -16.20 10.65 -24.46
CA VAL A 174 -15.14 11.36 -25.16
C VAL A 174 -15.47 12.84 -25.17
N VAL A 175 -14.60 13.66 -24.59
CA VAL A 175 -14.78 15.11 -24.43
C VAL A 175 -13.71 15.83 -25.25
N ASP A 176 -14.13 16.62 -26.23
CA ASP A 176 -13.24 17.49 -27.00
C ASP A 176 -12.80 18.68 -26.15
N VAL A 177 -11.48 18.86 -26.04
CA VAL A 177 -10.84 19.98 -25.33
C VAL A 177 -9.99 20.84 -26.26
N SER A 178 -10.21 20.76 -27.58
CA SER A 178 -9.57 21.63 -28.57
C SER A 178 -9.84 23.13 -28.34
N ASN A 179 -10.96 23.47 -27.69
CA ASN A 179 -11.19 24.75 -27.06
C ASN A 179 -11.22 24.58 -25.53
N PRO A 180 -10.08 24.77 -24.83
CA PRO A 180 -9.98 24.42 -23.41
C PRO A 180 -11.00 25.13 -22.50
N ALA A 181 -11.44 26.34 -22.86
CA ALA A 181 -12.38 27.11 -22.05
C ALA A 181 -13.85 26.72 -22.25
N ASP A 182 -14.15 25.92 -23.29
CA ASP A 182 -15.52 25.52 -23.68
C ASP A 182 -15.50 24.10 -24.27
N PRO A 183 -15.21 23.07 -23.45
CA PRO A 183 -15.22 21.67 -23.89
C PRO A 183 -16.62 21.20 -24.28
N SER A 184 -16.67 20.16 -25.11
CA SER A 184 -17.93 19.54 -25.52
C SER A 184 -17.83 18.02 -25.61
N THR A 185 -18.91 17.32 -25.30
CA THR A 185 -18.99 15.86 -25.46
C THR A 185 -19.08 15.52 -26.95
N LEU A 186 -18.14 14.72 -27.45
CA LEU A 186 -18.15 14.22 -28.82
C LEU A 186 -19.07 13.01 -28.97
N THR A 187 -18.88 12.02 -28.09
CA THR A 187 -19.59 10.73 -28.15
C THR A 187 -19.45 9.96 -26.84
N THR A 188 -20.14 8.84 -26.75
CA THR A 188 -20.15 7.91 -25.61
C THR A 188 -19.68 6.53 -26.07
N ILE A 189 -18.98 5.84 -25.19
CA ILE A 189 -18.52 4.46 -25.33
C ILE A 189 -19.36 3.62 -24.37
N ASP A 190 -20.03 2.59 -24.88
CA ASP A 190 -20.88 1.66 -24.12
C ASP A 190 -20.05 0.64 -23.32
N SER A 191 -19.10 1.17 -22.55
CA SER A 191 -18.31 0.46 -21.55
C SER A 191 -17.72 1.49 -20.59
N GLY A 192 -17.92 1.29 -19.28
CA GLY A 192 -17.30 2.07 -18.22
C GLY A 192 -16.33 1.24 -17.39
N GLY A 193 -15.45 1.93 -16.66
CA GLY A 193 -14.37 1.32 -15.87
C GLY A 193 -13.12 2.18 -15.86
N GLU A 194 -12.01 1.62 -15.38
CA GLU A 194 -10.73 2.30 -15.51
C GLU A 194 -10.26 2.29 -16.96
N LEU A 195 -9.66 3.38 -17.40
CA LEU A 195 -9.26 3.64 -18.77
C LEU A 195 -7.74 3.68 -18.87
N LEU A 196 -7.21 3.12 -19.95
CA LEU A 196 -5.81 3.28 -20.33
C LEU A 196 -5.76 3.67 -21.79
N GLN A 197 -4.95 4.68 -22.14
CA GLN A 197 -4.84 5.17 -23.52
C GLN A 197 -3.40 5.00 -24.01
N THR A 198 -3.25 4.40 -25.19
CA THR A 198 -1.94 4.23 -25.85
C THR A 198 -2.12 4.40 -27.36
N GLY A 199 -1.44 5.39 -27.94
CA GLY A 199 -1.62 5.77 -29.35
C GLY A 199 -3.09 5.98 -29.72
N ASP A 200 -3.57 5.31 -30.78
CA ASP A 200 -4.97 5.38 -31.20
C ASP A 200 -5.85 4.30 -30.52
N ARG A 201 -5.41 3.75 -29.38
CA ARG A 201 -6.13 2.72 -28.63
C ARG A 201 -6.57 3.24 -27.26
N LEU A 202 -7.83 2.96 -26.91
CA LEU A 202 -8.37 3.13 -25.57
C LEU A 202 -8.78 1.77 -25.03
N VAL A 203 -8.23 1.37 -23.91
CA VAL A 203 -8.53 0.13 -23.20
C VAL A 203 -9.41 0.45 -22.00
N VAL A 204 -10.54 -0.25 -21.89
CA VAL A 204 -11.49 -0.11 -20.79
C VAL A 204 -11.46 -1.37 -19.94
N PHE A 205 -11.03 -1.23 -18.69
CA PHE A 205 -11.02 -2.27 -17.66
C PHE A 205 -12.36 -2.25 -16.91
N ASN A 206 -13.33 -3.00 -17.43
CA ASN A 206 -14.66 -3.10 -16.86
C ASN A 206 -14.75 -4.29 -15.91
N GLU A 207 -14.23 -4.12 -14.68
CA GLU A 207 -14.23 -5.17 -13.66
C GLU A 207 -15.64 -5.64 -13.28
N THR A 208 -16.61 -4.72 -13.21
CA THR A 208 -18.00 -5.06 -12.87
C THR A 208 -18.69 -5.85 -13.99
N GLY A 209 -18.37 -5.53 -15.24
CA GLY A 209 -18.82 -6.24 -16.42
C GLY A 209 -18.04 -7.52 -16.71
N GLY A 210 -16.92 -7.75 -16.01
CA GLY A 210 -16.04 -8.91 -16.22
C GLY A 210 -15.39 -8.89 -17.60
N THR A 211 -14.96 -7.73 -18.10
CA THR A 211 -14.30 -7.62 -19.41
C THR A 211 -13.22 -6.55 -19.47
N VAL A 212 -12.19 -6.81 -20.28
CA VAL A 212 -11.24 -5.79 -20.77
C VAL A 212 -11.51 -5.59 -22.26
N VAL A 213 -11.73 -4.35 -22.69
CA VAL A 213 -12.17 -4.03 -24.06
C VAL A 213 -11.27 -2.97 -24.67
N GLY A 214 -10.74 -3.24 -25.86
CA GLY A 214 -9.97 -2.27 -26.63
C GLY A 214 -10.82 -1.58 -27.68
N TYR A 215 -10.70 -0.26 -27.78
CA TYR A 215 -11.35 0.58 -28.77
C TYR A 215 -10.31 1.27 -29.65
N ASP A 216 -10.56 1.31 -30.96
CA ASP A 216 -9.90 2.21 -31.89
C ASP A 216 -10.49 3.62 -31.70
N VAL A 217 -9.64 4.57 -31.35
CA VAL A 217 -10.00 5.98 -31.13
C VAL A 217 -9.25 6.91 -32.08
N SER A 218 -8.73 6.40 -33.21
CA SER A 218 -8.15 7.24 -34.28
C SER A 218 -9.14 8.27 -34.84
N ASP A 219 -10.45 8.00 -34.74
CA ASP A 219 -11.54 8.97 -34.83
C ASP A 219 -12.28 9.04 -33.47
N PRO A 220 -11.91 9.99 -32.59
CA PRO A 220 -12.51 10.13 -31.26
C PRO A 220 -14.03 10.41 -31.29
N GLY A 221 -14.58 10.88 -32.42
CA GLY A 221 -16.02 11.08 -32.59
C GLY A 221 -16.79 9.79 -32.89
N ALA A 222 -16.09 8.72 -33.28
CA ALA A 222 -16.68 7.42 -33.59
C ALA A 222 -15.78 6.24 -33.16
N PRO A 223 -15.53 6.05 -31.84
CA PRO A 223 -14.77 4.91 -31.34
C PRO A 223 -15.35 3.57 -31.78
N VAL A 224 -14.47 2.62 -32.14
CA VAL A 224 -14.86 1.28 -32.60
C VAL A 224 -14.24 0.20 -31.72
N GLU A 225 -15.05 -0.67 -31.12
CA GLU A 225 -14.55 -1.85 -30.41
C GLU A 225 -13.70 -2.70 -31.36
N SER A 226 -12.43 -2.89 -30.99
CA SER A 226 -11.42 -3.64 -31.77
C SER A 226 -11.30 -5.07 -31.27
N TRP A 227 -11.29 -5.25 -29.94
CA TRP A 227 -11.14 -6.55 -29.29
C TRP A 227 -11.76 -6.54 -27.89
N ARG A 228 -12.04 -7.74 -27.37
CA ARG A 228 -12.67 -7.95 -26.06
C ARG A 228 -12.16 -9.24 -25.42
N LEU A 229 -11.72 -9.13 -24.16
CA LEU A 229 -11.26 -10.23 -23.33
C LEU A 229 -12.18 -10.39 -22.11
N PRO A 230 -12.77 -11.58 -21.87
CA PRO A 230 -13.43 -11.88 -20.60
C PRO A 230 -12.45 -11.83 -19.43
N LEU A 231 -12.83 -11.20 -18.32
CA LEU A 231 -12.06 -11.12 -17.08
C LEU A 231 -12.79 -11.96 -16.01
N ASP A 232 -12.28 -13.16 -15.76
CA ASP A 232 -12.85 -14.13 -14.81
C ASP A 232 -12.11 -14.13 -13.45
N ALA A 233 -11.19 -13.19 -13.26
CA ALA A 233 -10.38 -12.98 -12.06
C ALA A 233 -10.49 -11.53 -11.55
N ARG A 234 -10.00 -11.26 -10.33
CA ARG A 234 -9.92 -9.88 -9.83
C ARG A 234 -8.75 -9.16 -10.51
N LEU A 235 -8.95 -7.95 -11.01
CA LEU A 235 -7.84 -7.13 -11.48
C LEU A 235 -7.04 -6.64 -10.26
N VAL A 236 -5.72 -6.79 -10.30
CA VAL A 236 -4.84 -6.28 -9.25
C VAL A 236 -4.29 -4.93 -9.68
N THR A 237 -3.74 -4.90 -10.88
CA THR A 237 -3.21 -3.68 -11.50
C THR A 237 -2.96 -3.91 -12.98
N ALA A 238 -2.77 -2.84 -13.74
CA ALA A 238 -2.18 -2.91 -15.07
C ALA A 238 -1.17 -1.78 -15.27
N ARG A 239 -0.23 -1.99 -16.19
CA ARG A 239 0.72 -0.99 -16.67
C ARG A 239 0.73 -0.97 -18.19
N GLU A 240 1.00 0.18 -18.78
CA GLU A 240 1.26 0.28 -20.21
C GLU A 240 2.61 0.92 -20.47
N THR A 241 3.33 0.38 -21.44
CA THR A 241 4.49 1.05 -22.03
C THR A 241 4.72 0.56 -23.45
N GLY A 242 4.95 1.48 -24.37
CA GLY A 242 5.31 1.17 -25.76
C GLY A 242 4.24 0.41 -26.55
N GLY A 243 2.96 0.53 -26.19
CA GLY A 243 1.86 -0.22 -26.82
C GLY A 243 1.62 -1.60 -26.20
N GLN A 244 2.40 -2.00 -25.20
CA GLN A 244 2.22 -3.24 -24.47
C GLN A 244 1.49 -3.01 -23.15
N LEU A 245 0.48 -3.83 -22.87
CA LEU A 245 -0.19 -3.87 -21.57
C LEU A 245 0.38 -5.01 -20.72
N TYR A 246 0.71 -4.72 -19.47
CA TYR A 246 1.08 -5.69 -18.47
C TYR A 246 -0.02 -5.74 -17.41
N VAL A 247 -0.84 -6.79 -17.45
CA VAL A 247 -2.03 -6.93 -16.60
C VAL A 247 -1.77 -7.99 -15.54
N VAL A 248 -1.96 -7.65 -14.27
CA VAL A 248 -1.87 -8.60 -13.17
C VAL A 248 -3.25 -8.89 -12.61
N THR A 249 -3.59 -10.17 -12.57
CA THR A 249 -4.86 -10.67 -12.07
C THR A 249 -4.66 -11.56 -10.85
N GLN A 250 -5.63 -11.58 -9.95
CA GLN A 250 -5.68 -12.46 -8.79
C GLN A 250 -6.82 -13.46 -8.93
N THR A 251 -6.49 -14.74 -8.85
CA THR A 251 -7.46 -15.84 -8.77
C THR A 251 -7.37 -16.48 -7.40
N PHE A 252 -8.48 -16.51 -6.65
CA PHE A 252 -8.53 -17.25 -5.39
C PHE A 252 -8.49 -18.76 -5.65
N VAL A 253 -7.66 -19.48 -4.89
CA VAL A 253 -7.46 -20.92 -5.07
C VAL A 253 -7.68 -21.72 -3.80
N GLY A 254 -8.10 -22.96 -3.99
CA GLY A 254 -8.37 -23.94 -2.95
C GLY A 254 -8.18 -25.38 -3.43
N PRO A 255 -8.35 -26.37 -2.55
CA PRO A 255 -8.18 -27.79 -2.87
C PRO A 255 -9.08 -28.29 -4.00
N GLU A 256 -10.22 -27.63 -4.20
CA GLU A 256 -11.24 -27.95 -5.20
C GLU A 256 -11.20 -26.97 -6.39
N THR A 257 -10.15 -26.15 -6.53
CA THR A 257 -9.98 -25.26 -7.69
C THR A 257 -10.00 -26.06 -8.98
N ASP A 258 -10.82 -25.60 -9.92
CA ASP A 258 -10.85 -26.09 -11.28
C ASP A 258 -9.56 -25.73 -12.01
N CYS A 259 -8.99 -26.69 -12.73
CA CYS A 259 -7.76 -26.55 -13.48
C CYS A 259 -7.99 -26.98 -14.93
N PRO A 260 -7.46 -26.27 -15.93
CA PRO A 260 -6.69 -25.01 -15.82
C PRO A 260 -7.54 -23.84 -15.29
N ILE A 261 -6.89 -22.84 -14.70
CA ILE A 261 -7.52 -21.55 -14.39
C ILE A 261 -7.51 -20.68 -15.66
N ALA A 262 -8.43 -19.73 -15.80
CA ALA A 262 -8.49 -18.84 -16.95
C ALA A 262 -8.77 -17.40 -16.50
N PRO A 263 -7.75 -16.65 -16.03
CA PRO A 263 -8.00 -15.37 -15.37
C PRO A 263 -8.44 -14.26 -16.34
N LEU A 264 -7.97 -14.29 -17.59
CA LEU A 264 -8.24 -13.26 -18.60
C LEU A 264 -8.24 -13.85 -20.01
N GLY A 265 -9.13 -13.38 -20.88
CA GLY A 265 -9.17 -13.75 -22.30
C GLY A 265 -9.58 -15.19 -22.59
N GLY A 266 -9.96 -15.96 -21.56
CA GLY A 266 -10.12 -17.41 -21.65
C GLY A 266 -8.79 -18.17 -21.80
N GLN A 267 -7.65 -17.50 -21.61
CA GLN A 267 -6.33 -18.12 -21.65
C GLN A 267 -6.17 -19.09 -20.48
N ALA A 268 -6.09 -20.37 -20.81
CA ALA A 268 -5.89 -21.43 -19.82
C ALA A 268 -4.46 -21.43 -19.27
N VAL A 269 -4.33 -21.27 -17.96
CA VAL A 269 -3.09 -21.49 -17.21
C VAL A 269 -3.21 -22.85 -16.51
N GLU A 270 -2.42 -23.81 -16.99
CA GLU A 270 -2.34 -25.13 -16.37
C GLU A 270 -1.79 -25.01 -14.95
N CYS A 271 -2.51 -25.58 -13.96
CA CYS A 271 -2.11 -25.49 -12.55
C CYS A 271 -0.72 -26.08 -12.27
N GLY A 272 -0.25 -27.02 -13.10
CA GLY A 272 1.12 -27.55 -13.03
C GLY A 272 2.18 -26.57 -13.53
N ALA A 273 1.83 -25.57 -14.34
CA ALA A 273 2.74 -24.55 -14.84
C ALA A 273 2.84 -23.32 -13.92
N ILE A 274 2.00 -23.25 -12.88
CA ILE A 274 2.05 -22.19 -11.88
C ILE A 274 3.32 -22.37 -11.05
N TYR A 275 4.04 -21.28 -10.83
CA TYR A 275 5.21 -21.22 -9.99
C TYR A 275 4.81 -21.14 -8.51
N GLY A 276 5.50 -21.88 -7.67
CA GLY A 276 5.35 -21.81 -6.22
C GLY A 276 6.71 -21.92 -5.53
N PRO A 277 6.84 -21.34 -4.33
CA PRO A 277 8.06 -21.48 -3.55
C PRO A 277 8.21 -22.93 -3.08
N GLU A 278 9.45 -23.40 -2.99
CA GLU A 278 9.76 -24.73 -2.43
C GLU A 278 9.29 -24.87 -0.97
N THR A 279 9.28 -23.76 -0.23
CA THR A 279 8.81 -23.69 1.16
C THR A 279 7.30 -23.50 1.23
N GLN A 280 6.63 -24.20 2.16
CA GLN A 280 5.18 -24.11 2.33
C GLN A 280 4.72 -22.74 2.85
N THR A 281 3.92 -22.03 2.04
CA THR A 281 3.21 -20.78 2.39
C THR A 281 1.72 -21.00 2.62
N GLY A 282 0.96 -19.91 2.89
CA GLY A 282 -0.50 -19.94 3.07
C GLY A 282 -1.27 -20.26 1.78
N ALA A 283 -0.78 -19.77 0.64
CA ALA A 283 -1.16 -20.21 -0.71
C ALA A 283 -2.68 -20.32 -0.97
N ASP A 284 -3.40 -19.20 -0.87
CA ASP A 284 -4.85 -19.11 -1.13
C ASP A 284 -5.21 -18.27 -2.36
N ALA A 285 -4.20 -17.75 -3.08
CA ALA A 285 -4.37 -17.05 -4.34
C ALA A 285 -3.24 -17.36 -5.32
N THR A 286 -3.51 -17.16 -6.60
CA THR A 286 -2.51 -17.12 -7.67
C THR A 286 -2.55 -15.76 -8.35
N TYR A 287 -1.38 -15.19 -8.61
CA TYR A 287 -1.21 -13.95 -9.34
C TYR A 287 -0.72 -14.28 -10.73
N THR A 288 -1.48 -13.89 -11.76
CA THR A 288 -1.09 -14.10 -13.16
C THR A 288 -0.78 -12.76 -13.78
N ALA A 289 0.49 -12.54 -14.14
CA ALA A 289 0.93 -11.45 -14.99
C ALA A 289 0.76 -11.87 -16.45
N LEU A 290 0.09 -11.03 -17.24
CA LEU A 290 -0.14 -11.24 -18.66
C LEU A 290 0.41 -10.04 -19.44
N SER A 291 1.07 -10.34 -20.55
CA SER A 291 1.52 -9.36 -21.52
C SER A 291 0.57 -9.37 -22.71
N ILE A 292 0.04 -8.22 -23.08
CA ILE A 292 -1.02 -8.07 -24.09
C ILE A 292 -0.67 -6.94 -25.06
N ASP A 293 -0.70 -7.24 -26.36
CA ASP A 293 -0.60 -6.20 -27.38
C ASP A 293 -1.86 -5.31 -27.35
N ALA A 294 -1.71 -4.01 -27.12
CA ALA A 294 -2.87 -3.12 -26.96
C ALA A 294 -3.65 -2.93 -28.27
N GLU A 295 -3.04 -3.17 -29.43
CA GLU A 295 -3.67 -2.99 -30.73
C GLU A 295 -4.59 -4.18 -31.10
N SER A 296 -4.10 -5.41 -30.96
CA SER A 296 -4.83 -6.63 -31.31
C SER A 296 -5.60 -7.24 -30.14
N GLY A 297 -5.17 -6.97 -28.89
CA GLY A 297 -5.67 -7.63 -27.69
C GLY A 297 -5.17 -9.06 -27.54
N ASP A 298 -4.17 -9.46 -28.33
CA ASP A 298 -3.55 -10.78 -28.22
C ASP A 298 -2.72 -10.85 -26.93
N ILE A 299 -2.96 -11.89 -26.14
CA ILE A 299 -2.12 -12.20 -24.99
C ILE A 299 -0.87 -12.91 -25.54
N GLU A 300 0.27 -12.26 -25.42
CA GLU A 300 1.54 -12.72 -25.99
C GLU A 300 2.30 -13.64 -25.04
N ASP A 301 2.23 -13.35 -23.74
CA ASP A 301 2.89 -14.13 -22.70
C ASP A 301 2.13 -14.08 -21.37
N SER A 302 2.37 -15.06 -20.50
CA SER A 302 1.84 -15.05 -19.15
C SER A 302 2.67 -15.87 -18.17
N VAL A 303 2.86 -15.33 -16.97
CA VAL A 303 3.49 -16.01 -15.84
C VAL A 303 2.52 -16.02 -14.67
N SER A 304 2.36 -17.17 -14.01
CA SER A 304 1.49 -17.31 -12.85
C SER A 304 2.28 -17.81 -11.64
N VAL A 305 2.12 -17.12 -10.51
CA VAL A 305 2.83 -17.38 -9.26
C VAL A 305 1.82 -17.54 -8.12
N VAL A 306 2.03 -18.51 -7.24
CA VAL A 306 1.26 -18.65 -6.00
C VAL A 306 1.64 -17.54 -5.03
N GLY A 307 0.63 -16.92 -4.42
CA GLY A 307 0.81 -15.94 -3.34
C GLY A 307 -0.32 -16.04 -2.32
N THR A 308 -0.59 -14.93 -1.65
CA THR A 308 -1.72 -14.83 -0.70
C THR A 308 -2.68 -13.71 -1.08
N GLY A 309 -3.96 -13.90 -0.72
CA GLY A 309 -5.02 -12.95 -1.02
C GLY A 309 -4.87 -11.60 -0.31
N ASP A 310 -4.34 -11.63 0.92
CA ASP A 310 -4.39 -10.52 1.87
C ASP A 310 -3.11 -9.67 1.91
N ASN A 311 -1.94 -10.21 1.57
CA ASN A 311 -0.64 -9.55 1.84
C ASN A 311 0.36 -9.59 0.67
N THR A 312 -0.15 -9.62 -0.56
CA THR A 312 0.68 -9.46 -1.76
C THR A 312 0.63 -8.04 -2.28
N VAL A 313 1.82 -7.45 -2.41
CA VAL A 313 2.03 -6.18 -3.09
C VAL A 313 2.58 -6.47 -4.48
N VAL A 314 2.10 -5.71 -5.46
CA VAL A 314 2.60 -5.75 -6.84
C VAL A 314 3.26 -4.42 -7.14
N TYR A 315 4.50 -4.46 -7.60
CA TYR A 315 5.24 -3.30 -8.10
C TYR A 315 5.78 -3.61 -9.50
N MET A 316 5.89 -2.60 -10.36
CA MET A 316 6.47 -2.78 -11.69
C MET A 316 7.37 -1.58 -12.02
N SER A 317 8.57 -1.88 -12.50
CA SER A 317 9.52 -0.99 -13.13
C SER A 317 9.52 -1.23 -14.65
N PRO A 318 10.26 -0.43 -15.45
CA PRO A 318 10.38 -0.69 -16.88
C PRO A 318 11.01 -2.04 -17.22
N ASN A 319 11.80 -2.63 -16.31
CA ASN A 319 12.58 -3.85 -16.56
C ASN A 319 12.06 -5.07 -15.79
N GLY A 320 11.16 -4.89 -14.84
CA GLY A 320 10.77 -5.96 -13.94
C GLY A 320 9.42 -5.74 -13.27
N LEU A 321 8.75 -6.85 -12.99
CA LEU A 321 7.53 -6.93 -12.20
C LEU A 321 7.81 -7.72 -10.92
N TYR A 322 7.40 -7.19 -9.79
CA TYR A 322 7.68 -7.71 -8.47
C TYR A 322 6.37 -8.11 -7.79
N LEU A 323 6.33 -9.34 -7.31
CA LEU A 323 5.24 -9.86 -6.47
C LEU A 323 5.81 -10.14 -5.08
N THR A 324 5.19 -9.58 -4.06
CA THR A 324 5.58 -9.90 -2.68
C THR A 324 4.62 -10.92 -2.06
N ASP A 325 5.09 -11.76 -1.15
CA ASP A 325 4.23 -12.59 -0.30
C ASP A 325 4.70 -12.48 1.15
N THR A 326 3.93 -11.76 1.96
CA THR A 326 4.25 -11.57 3.37
C THR A 326 3.64 -12.70 4.18
N THR A 327 4.53 -13.49 4.79
CA THR A 327 4.14 -14.67 5.54
C THR A 327 4.72 -14.65 6.95
N GLY A 328 3.93 -15.18 7.89
CA GLY A 328 4.35 -15.35 9.27
C GLY A 328 4.77 -16.79 9.57
N VAL A 329 5.60 -16.96 10.60
CA VAL A 329 5.93 -18.28 11.14
C VAL A 329 4.70 -18.87 11.83
N ALA A 330 4.35 -20.12 11.51
CA ALA A 330 3.21 -20.79 12.15
C ALA A 330 3.44 -20.91 13.66
N ALA A 331 2.38 -20.72 14.46
CA ALA A 331 2.51 -20.73 15.91
C ALA A 331 3.04 -22.06 16.47
N SER A 332 2.83 -23.17 15.77
CA SER A 332 3.35 -24.48 16.15
C SER A 332 4.86 -24.60 15.86
N GLU A 333 5.31 -24.13 14.70
CA GLU A 333 6.72 -24.09 14.29
C GLU A 333 7.55 -23.18 15.18
N LEU A 334 7.02 -21.99 15.49
CA LEU A 334 7.63 -21.06 16.44
C LEU A 334 7.83 -21.73 17.81
N ARG A 335 6.82 -22.49 18.26
CA ARG A 335 6.85 -23.15 19.56
C ARG A 335 7.77 -24.36 19.59
N LEU A 336 7.90 -25.09 18.47
CA LEU A 336 8.87 -26.16 18.30
C LEU A 336 10.29 -25.60 18.28
N SER A 337 10.55 -24.57 17.46
CA SER A 337 11.87 -23.94 17.34
C SER A 337 12.37 -23.38 18.67
N TRP A 338 11.47 -22.73 19.43
CA TRP A 338 11.76 -22.34 20.80
C TRP A 338 12.13 -23.53 21.68
N ALA A 339 11.36 -24.62 21.62
CA ALA A 339 11.57 -25.79 22.46
C ALA A 339 12.90 -26.50 22.18
N GLU A 340 13.34 -26.52 20.94
CA GLU A 340 14.62 -27.11 20.51
C GLU A 340 15.83 -26.30 20.98
N GLN A 341 15.70 -24.98 21.04
CA GLN A 341 16.80 -24.07 21.40
C GLN A 341 16.81 -23.67 22.89
N SER A 342 15.72 -23.93 23.61
CA SER A 342 15.54 -23.48 24.98
C SER A 342 16.14 -24.45 26.00
N GLU A 343 17.12 -23.97 26.76
CA GLU A 343 17.74 -24.72 27.87
C GLU A 343 16.77 -25.05 29.02
N VAL A 344 15.65 -24.32 29.12
CA VAL A 344 14.65 -24.53 30.19
C VAL A 344 13.55 -25.50 29.78
N VAL A 345 13.49 -25.91 28.51
CA VAL A 345 12.52 -26.89 28.03
C VAL A 345 13.11 -28.29 28.21
N PRO A 346 12.46 -29.18 28.98
CA PRO A 346 12.96 -30.55 29.16
C PRO A 346 12.80 -31.38 27.88
N ALA A 347 13.63 -32.40 27.73
CA ALA A 347 13.57 -33.33 26.60
C ALA A 347 12.19 -34.00 26.42
N GLU A 348 11.47 -34.29 27.53
CA GLU A 348 10.12 -34.88 27.45
C GLU A 348 9.11 -33.92 26.79
N LEU A 349 9.17 -32.63 27.13
CA LEU A 349 8.28 -31.63 26.53
C LEU A 349 8.67 -31.35 25.08
N ALA A 350 9.97 -31.20 24.80
CA ALA A 350 10.48 -31.02 23.44
C ALA A 350 10.03 -32.17 22.52
N GLY A 351 10.24 -33.42 22.94
CA GLY A 351 9.81 -34.60 22.19
C GLY A 351 8.29 -34.67 21.99
N ARG A 352 7.49 -34.21 22.97
CA ARG A 352 6.03 -34.12 22.80
C ARG A 352 5.62 -33.05 21.79
N LEU A 353 6.32 -31.91 21.75
CA LEU A 353 6.04 -30.84 20.79
C LEU A 353 6.44 -31.27 19.38
N GLU A 354 7.58 -31.94 19.21
CA GLU A 354 8.02 -32.54 17.95
C GLU A 354 6.99 -33.57 17.44
N GLU A 355 6.49 -34.44 18.32
CA GLU A 355 5.44 -35.40 17.96
C GLU A 355 4.17 -34.70 17.46
N ILE A 356 3.73 -33.63 18.14
CA ILE A 356 2.54 -32.87 17.74
C ILE A 356 2.78 -32.13 16.41
N ALA A 357 3.98 -31.62 16.18
CA ALA A 357 4.33 -30.94 14.93
C ALA A 357 4.19 -31.87 13.71
N GLY A 358 4.51 -33.17 13.88
CA GLY A 358 4.35 -34.20 12.86
C GLY A 358 2.91 -34.69 12.63
N TYR A 359 1.93 -34.22 13.40
CA TYR A 359 0.53 -34.61 13.19
C TYR A 359 -0.05 -34.00 11.91
N ASN A 360 -0.75 -34.83 11.14
CA ASN A 360 -1.49 -34.40 9.95
C ASN A 360 -2.86 -33.79 10.33
N ILE A 361 -2.84 -32.70 11.10
CA ILE A 361 -4.00 -31.92 11.56
C ILE A 361 -3.77 -30.43 11.30
N SER A 362 -4.82 -29.60 11.38
CA SER A 362 -4.68 -28.16 11.14
C SER A 362 -3.78 -27.47 12.16
N GLU A 363 -3.18 -26.33 11.79
CA GLU A 363 -2.30 -25.56 12.68
C GLU A 363 -3.01 -25.13 13.97
N ARG A 364 -4.30 -24.82 13.89
CA ARG A 364 -5.13 -24.53 15.06
C ARG A 364 -5.17 -25.71 16.03
N SER A 365 -5.30 -26.93 15.49
CA SER A 365 -5.34 -28.15 16.28
C SER A 365 -3.96 -28.46 16.89
N LYS A 366 -2.87 -28.31 16.12
CA LYS A 366 -1.50 -28.42 16.66
C LYS A 366 -1.27 -27.43 17.79
N GLN A 367 -1.64 -26.17 17.60
CA GLN A 367 -1.49 -25.12 18.61
C GLN A 367 -2.23 -25.46 19.91
N GLN A 368 -3.46 -25.98 19.83
CA GLN A 368 -4.23 -26.39 21.02
C GLN A 368 -3.57 -27.57 21.74
N GLU A 369 -3.08 -28.58 21.01
CA GLU A 369 -2.39 -29.73 21.59
C GLU A 369 -1.04 -29.33 22.21
N MET A 370 -0.25 -28.48 21.54
CA MET A 370 0.99 -27.94 22.10
C MET A 370 0.73 -27.09 23.34
N ARG A 371 -0.33 -26.26 23.35
CA ARG A 371 -0.75 -25.49 24.53
C ARG A 371 -1.13 -26.41 25.69
N ARG A 372 -1.82 -27.53 25.43
CA ARG A 372 -2.15 -28.53 26.45
C ARG A 372 -0.89 -29.22 26.99
N ALA A 373 0.05 -29.59 26.13
CA ALA A 373 1.33 -30.19 26.52
C ALA A 373 2.12 -29.25 27.44
N VAL A 374 2.29 -27.99 27.05
CA VAL A 374 2.99 -26.99 27.87
C VAL A 374 2.23 -26.71 29.17
N THR A 375 0.90 -26.53 29.15
CA THR A 375 0.12 -26.29 30.37
C THR A 375 0.25 -27.45 31.37
N ARG A 376 0.21 -28.70 30.90
CA ARG A 376 0.39 -29.89 31.74
C ARG A 376 1.77 -29.89 32.37
N TYR A 377 2.82 -29.65 31.59
CA TYR A 377 4.18 -29.62 32.12
C TYR A 377 4.39 -28.46 33.10
N SER A 378 3.92 -27.25 32.76
CA SER A 378 3.96 -26.06 33.63
C SER A 378 3.23 -26.23 34.97
N SER A 379 2.28 -27.17 35.09
CA SER A 379 1.64 -27.50 36.38
C SER A 379 2.56 -28.30 37.32
N LEU A 380 3.63 -28.89 36.79
CA LEU A 380 4.60 -29.72 37.52
C LEU A 380 5.88 -28.95 37.87
N VAL A 381 6.11 -27.79 37.26
CA VAL A 381 7.31 -26.96 37.42
C VAL A 381 6.97 -25.49 37.66
N ASN A 382 7.97 -24.60 37.77
CA ASN A 382 7.71 -23.16 37.75
C ASN A 382 7.32 -22.70 36.33
N GLY A 383 6.02 -22.65 36.04
CA GLY A 383 5.49 -22.25 34.74
C GLY A 383 5.84 -20.81 34.31
N THR A 384 6.27 -19.93 35.22
CA THR A 384 6.69 -18.57 34.85
C THR A 384 7.97 -18.58 34.02
N THR A 385 8.92 -19.46 34.35
CA THR A 385 10.21 -19.59 33.66
C THR A 385 10.03 -20.02 32.19
N LEU A 386 9.12 -20.95 31.91
CA LEU A 386 8.82 -21.37 30.53
C LEU A 386 8.19 -20.24 29.72
N ARG A 387 7.24 -19.50 30.33
CA ARG A 387 6.61 -18.34 29.68
C ARG A 387 7.64 -17.27 29.36
N GLU A 388 8.45 -16.87 30.34
CA GLU A 388 9.50 -15.84 30.18
C GLU A 388 10.59 -16.26 29.18
N SER A 389 10.93 -17.55 29.12
CA SER A 389 11.81 -18.08 28.08
C SER A 389 11.20 -17.94 26.68
N PHE A 390 9.92 -18.28 26.52
CA PHE A 390 9.25 -18.16 25.23
C PHE A 390 9.09 -16.69 24.78
N GLU A 391 8.75 -15.78 25.70
CA GLU A 391 8.69 -14.36 25.36
C GLU A 391 10.07 -13.81 24.97
N ARG A 392 11.14 -14.17 25.70
CA ARG A 392 12.52 -13.77 25.32
C ARG A 392 12.93 -14.33 23.96
N TYR A 393 12.56 -15.57 23.66
CA TYR A 393 12.81 -16.16 22.35
C TYR A 393 12.10 -15.39 21.24
N ARG A 394 10.83 -15.01 21.44
CA ARG A 394 10.06 -14.23 20.46
C ARG A 394 10.66 -12.85 20.22
N VAL A 395 11.06 -12.16 21.29
CA VAL A 395 11.74 -10.85 21.20
C VAL A 395 13.06 -10.99 20.44
N ALA A 396 13.86 -11.99 20.75
CA ALA A 396 15.17 -12.21 20.12
C ALA A 396 15.10 -12.60 18.63
N HIS A 397 13.93 -13.04 18.14
CA HIS A 397 13.76 -13.53 16.77
C HIS A 397 12.70 -12.73 15.99
N GLN A 398 12.29 -11.56 16.46
CA GLN A 398 11.17 -10.80 15.91
C GLN A 398 11.25 -10.60 14.38
N GLU A 399 12.42 -10.23 13.86
CA GLU A 399 12.67 -10.06 12.42
C GLU A 399 12.43 -11.34 11.60
N ASN A 400 12.54 -12.52 12.22
CA ASN A 400 12.34 -13.80 11.53
C ASN A 400 10.90 -14.31 11.64
N LEU A 401 10.02 -13.61 12.37
CA LEU A 401 8.65 -14.08 12.60
C LEU A 401 7.67 -13.65 11.52
N THR A 402 8.01 -12.58 10.81
CA THR A 402 7.28 -12.05 9.66
C THR A 402 8.29 -11.71 8.58
N GLN A 403 8.17 -12.37 7.44
CA GLN A 403 9.06 -12.18 6.30
C GLN A 403 8.23 -11.97 5.03
N THR A 404 8.72 -11.09 4.17
CA THR A 404 8.21 -10.87 2.84
C THR A 404 9.15 -11.51 1.84
N SER A 405 8.66 -12.54 1.16
CA SER A 405 9.32 -13.07 -0.03
C SER A 405 9.03 -12.15 -1.21
N ILE A 406 9.98 -12.00 -2.11
CA ILE A 406 9.90 -11.16 -3.31
C ILE A 406 10.18 -12.07 -4.50
N VAL A 407 9.29 -12.07 -5.48
CA VAL A 407 9.49 -12.73 -6.77
C VAL A 407 9.67 -11.66 -7.83
N ARG A 408 10.80 -11.67 -8.54
CA ARG A 408 11.04 -10.83 -9.70
C ARG A 408 10.69 -11.59 -10.98
N ILE A 409 9.90 -10.95 -11.83
CA ILE A 409 9.58 -11.37 -13.18
C ILE A 409 10.24 -10.35 -14.12
N ASP A 410 11.17 -10.78 -14.95
CA ASP A 410 11.79 -9.95 -15.97
C ASP A 410 10.77 -9.55 -17.03
N VAL A 411 10.85 -8.29 -17.45
CA VAL A 411 9.99 -7.71 -18.47
C VAL A 411 10.86 -7.23 -19.62
N GLU A 412 10.78 -7.91 -20.76
CA GLU A 412 11.57 -7.58 -21.95
C GLU A 412 10.72 -7.71 -23.23
N GLU A 413 10.38 -6.60 -23.87
CA GLU A 413 9.65 -6.58 -25.16
C GLU A 413 8.42 -7.50 -25.18
N GLY A 414 7.58 -7.43 -24.14
CA GLY A 414 6.37 -8.25 -24.01
C GLY A 414 6.59 -9.67 -23.50
N ARG A 415 7.84 -10.13 -23.36
CA ARG A 415 8.18 -11.42 -22.72
C ARG A 415 8.20 -11.29 -21.20
N LEU A 416 7.70 -12.31 -20.51
CA LEU A 416 7.66 -12.41 -19.05
C LEU A 416 8.37 -13.67 -18.57
N ASP A 417 9.41 -13.53 -17.75
CA ASP A 417 10.13 -14.68 -17.20
C ASP A 417 10.37 -14.54 -15.70
N VAL A 418 10.10 -15.61 -14.94
CA VAL A 418 10.52 -15.66 -13.54
C VAL A 418 12.05 -15.63 -13.49
N ALA A 419 12.60 -14.61 -12.85
CA ALA A 419 14.04 -14.37 -12.78
C ALA A 419 14.62 -14.89 -11.47
N GLU A 420 14.31 -14.22 -10.35
CA GLU A 420 14.94 -14.45 -9.06
C GLU A 420 13.97 -14.25 -7.90
N THR A 421 14.31 -14.80 -6.73
CA THR A 421 13.58 -14.55 -5.49
C THR A 421 14.46 -14.01 -4.38
N GLY A 422 13.92 -13.11 -3.58
CA GLY A 422 14.57 -12.56 -2.41
C GLY A 422 13.66 -12.64 -1.19
N THR A 423 14.19 -12.32 -0.01
CA THR A 423 13.38 -12.23 1.21
C THR A 423 13.88 -11.10 2.12
N VAL A 424 12.94 -10.32 2.65
CA VAL A 424 13.20 -9.29 3.66
C VAL A 424 12.32 -9.47 4.89
N PRO A 425 12.79 -9.15 6.11
CA PRO A 425 11.95 -9.07 7.30
C PRO A 425 10.87 -7.99 7.20
N GLY A 426 9.73 -8.21 7.84
CA GLY A 426 8.65 -7.22 7.96
C GLY A 426 7.60 -7.32 6.85
N GLU A 427 6.76 -6.29 6.75
CA GLU A 427 5.65 -6.18 5.79
C GLU A 427 5.77 -4.86 5.01
N PRO A 428 5.78 -4.85 3.67
CA PRO A 428 5.71 -3.62 2.89
C PRO A 428 4.32 -2.98 3.01
N LEU A 429 4.26 -1.65 2.93
CA LEU A 429 3.01 -0.89 3.04
C LEU A 429 2.07 -1.15 1.86
N ASN A 430 2.58 -0.94 0.65
CA ASN A 430 1.88 -1.04 -0.64
C ASN A 430 2.94 -0.90 -1.75
N GLN A 431 2.53 -0.68 -3.01
CA GLN A 431 3.46 -0.54 -4.13
C GLN A 431 4.50 0.58 -3.97
N PHE A 432 4.28 1.60 -3.10
CA PHE A 432 5.23 2.70 -2.79
C PHE A 432 6.36 2.32 -1.86
N ALA A 433 6.20 1.19 -1.18
CA ALA A 433 7.27 0.65 -0.38
C ALA A 433 8.43 0.15 -1.23
N LEU A 434 8.23 -0.06 -2.54
CA LEU A 434 9.22 -0.60 -3.47
C LEU A 434 9.63 0.42 -4.53
N ASP A 435 10.91 0.38 -4.93
CA ASP A 435 11.43 1.15 -6.05
C ASP A 435 12.71 0.52 -6.65
N GLU A 436 12.85 0.56 -7.97
CA GLU A 436 14.11 0.25 -8.65
C GLU A 436 14.95 1.51 -8.88
N TYR A 437 16.20 1.48 -8.42
CA TYR A 437 17.13 2.59 -8.60
C TYR A 437 18.57 2.12 -8.80
N GLN A 438 19.19 2.55 -9.89
CA GLN A 438 20.61 2.30 -10.22
C GLN A 438 21.07 0.83 -10.01
N GLY A 439 20.28 -0.14 -10.47
CA GLY A 439 20.63 -1.56 -10.34
C GLY A 439 20.31 -2.17 -8.98
N THR A 440 19.59 -1.45 -8.12
CA THR A 440 19.11 -1.95 -6.82
C THR A 440 17.58 -1.96 -6.77
N LEU A 441 17.02 -2.87 -5.96
CA LEU A 441 15.64 -2.83 -5.50
C LEU A 441 15.61 -2.33 -4.05
N ARG A 442 14.93 -1.21 -3.82
CA ARG A 442 14.72 -0.61 -2.50
C ARG A 442 13.36 -1.04 -1.95
N ILE A 443 13.30 -1.52 -0.71
CA ILE A 443 12.04 -1.92 -0.07
C ILE A 443 11.95 -1.46 1.39
N THR A 444 10.88 -0.73 1.72
CA THR A 444 10.58 -0.26 3.07
C THR A 444 9.51 -1.12 3.73
N THR A 445 9.75 -1.57 4.96
CA THR A 445 8.89 -2.53 5.66
C THR A 445 8.66 -2.16 7.13
N THR A 446 7.53 -2.60 7.67
CA THR A 446 7.25 -2.59 9.12
C THR A 446 7.44 -3.98 9.70
N ILE A 447 8.27 -4.11 10.72
CA ILE A 447 8.38 -5.32 11.54
C ILE A 447 7.29 -5.26 12.62
N PRO A 448 6.34 -6.21 12.64
CA PRO A 448 5.23 -6.17 13.59
C PRO A 448 5.69 -6.32 15.05
N ARG A 449 4.95 -5.72 15.97
CA ARG A 449 5.14 -5.92 17.41
C ARG A 449 4.99 -7.41 17.78
N VAL A 450 5.95 -7.94 18.52
CA VAL A 450 5.87 -9.32 19.04
C VAL A 450 6.18 -9.36 20.54
N ALA A 451 5.28 -9.92 21.32
CA ALA A 451 5.47 -10.10 22.76
C ALA A 451 5.75 -8.76 23.47
N GLY A 452 6.94 -8.62 24.07
CA GLY A 452 7.43 -7.39 24.67
C GLY A 452 8.33 -6.55 23.76
N ALA A 453 8.59 -6.99 22.52
CA ALA A 453 9.32 -6.19 21.53
C ALA A 453 8.34 -5.25 20.82
N GLU A 454 8.76 -4.01 20.64
CA GLU A 454 8.03 -2.96 19.91
C GLU A 454 8.15 -3.17 18.40
N SER A 455 7.26 -2.57 17.61
CA SER A 455 7.46 -2.59 16.15
C SER A 455 8.67 -1.75 15.76
N ASP A 456 9.26 -2.07 14.61
CA ASP A 456 10.39 -1.33 14.05
C ASP A 456 10.20 -1.18 12.54
N ASN A 457 10.82 -0.18 11.91
CA ASN A 457 10.69 0.08 10.48
C ASN A 457 12.06 0.10 9.82
N HIS A 458 12.20 -0.70 8.76
CA HIS A 458 13.45 -0.87 8.06
C HIS A 458 13.29 -0.56 6.58
N LEU A 459 14.32 0.02 5.99
CA LEU A 459 14.50 0.10 4.54
C LEU A 459 15.63 -0.84 4.16
N TYR A 460 15.41 -1.70 3.18
CA TYR A 460 16.41 -2.60 2.63
C TYR A 460 16.78 -2.19 1.22
N VAL A 461 18.06 -2.35 0.88
CA VAL A 461 18.54 -2.29 -0.50
C VAL A 461 19.01 -3.68 -0.89
N LEU A 462 18.48 -4.17 -2.00
CA LEU A 462 18.79 -5.46 -2.58
C LEU A 462 19.44 -5.22 -3.93
N ASP A 463 20.40 -6.06 -4.30
CA ASP A 463 20.88 -6.11 -5.69
C ASP A 463 19.70 -6.52 -6.59
N ASN A 464 19.48 -5.82 -7.70
CA ASN A 464 18.27 -6.03 -8.50
C ASN A 464 18.29 -7.38 -9.25
N GLU A 465 19.48 -7.90 -9.58
CA GLU A 465 19.65 -9.14 -10.34
C GLU A 465 19.51 -10.39 -9.45
N THR A 466 20.12 -10.36 -8.28
CA THR A 466 20.20 -11.49 -7.34
C THR A 466 19.17 -11.43 -6.23
N LEU A 467 18.59 -10.25 -5.98
CA LEU A 467 17.77 -9.95 -4.80
C LEU A 467 18.46 -10.26 -3.47
N ASP A 468 19.80 -10.31 -3.48
CA ASP A 468 20.60 -10.41 -2.26
C ASP A 468 20.53 -9.07 -1.52
N ARG A 469 20.25 -9.13 -0.22
CA ARG A 469 20.23 -7.93 0.63
C ARG A 469 21.66 -7.42 0.83
N GLU A 470 21.93 -6.24 0.29
CA GLU A 470 23.22 -5.56 0.42
C GLU A 470 23.33 -4.79 1.73
N THR A 471 22.31 -3.97 2.03
CA THR A 471 22.31 -3.08 3.19
C THR A 471 20.92 -2.89 3.80
N ARG A 472 20.86 -2.18 4.92
CA ARG A 472 19.60 -1.73 5.52
C ARG A 472 19.76 -0.45 6.32
N VAL A 473 18.72 0.38 6.31
CA VAL A 473 18.52 1.51 7.23
C VAL A 473 17.50 1.08 8.29
N THR A 474 17.80 1.35 9.55
CA THR A 474 16.96 1.01 10.72
C THR A 474 16.77 2.24 11.60
N GLY A 475 15.92 2.14 12.64
CA GLY A 475 15.76 3.21 13.62
C GLY A 475 14.73 4.27 13.22
N MET A 476 13.85 3.95 12.27
CA MET A 476 12.74 4.81 11.88
C MET A 476 11.52 4.47 12.74
N GLY A 477 11.06 5.41 13.56
CA GLY A 477 9.78 5.35 14.25
C GLY A 477 9.63 4.14 15.16
N HIS A 478 10.41 4.08 16.24
CA HIS A 478 10.30 2.98 17.22
C HIS A 478 8.88 2.85 17.75
N ASP A 479 8.35 1.62 17.73
CA ASP A 479 6.97 1.30 18.09
C ASP A 479 5.92 2.00 17.21
N GLN A 480 6.29 2.36 15.99
CA GLN A 480 5.41 2.91 14.95
C GLN A 480 5.38 1.97 13.74
N ARG A 481 4.58 2.33 12.74
CA ARG A 481 4.53 1.64 11.44
C ARG A 481 4.73 2.64 10.31
N VAL A 482 5.28 2.18 9.20
CA VAL A 482 5.30 2.93 7.95
C VAL A 482 3.87 3.28 7.54
N TYR A 483 3.65 4.54 7.16
CA TYR A 483 2.35 5.09 6.78
C TYR A 483 2.36 5.72 5.39
N SER A 484 3.52 6.24 4.97
CA SER A 484 3.78 6.65 3.58
C SER A 484 5.26 6.50 3.27
N VAL A 485 5.57 6.24 2.00
CA VAL A 485 6.95 6.16 1.49
C VAL A 485 6.96 6.82 0.12
N ARG A 486 8.01 7.59 -0.17
CA ARG A 486 8.23 8.16 -1.49
C ARG A 486 9.70 8.16 -1.84
N TYR A 487 10.07 7.35 -2.82
CA TYR A 487 11.37 7.40 -3.47
C TYR A 487 11.38 8.44 -4.60
N VAL A 488 12.44 9.26 -4.65
CA VAL A 488 12.69 10.30 -5.66
C VAL A 488 14.17 10.29 -5.97
N GLY A 489 14.57 9.61 -7.04
CA GLY A 489 15.98 9.50 -7.40
C GLY A 489 16.82 8.94 -6.25
N ASP A 490 17.80 9.72 -5.81
CA ASP A 490 18.71 9.42 -4.70
C ASP A 490 18.10 9.67 -3.31
N THR A 491 16.83 10.06 -3.19
CA THR A 491 16.23 10.34 -1.88
C THR A 491 15.01 9.45 -1.62
N ALA A 492 14.78 9.04 -0.38
CA ALA A 492 13.51 8.49 0.08
C ALA A 492 12.95 9.28 1.26
N TYR A 493 11.67 9.60 1.17
CA TYR A 493 10.88 10.21 2.24
C TYR A 493 10.00 9.13 2.88
N VAL A 494 10.15 8.92 4.18
CA VAL A 494 9.38 7.90 4.92
C VAL A 494 8.64 8.56 6.06
N VAL A 495 7.38 8.19 6.21
CA VAL A 495 6.47 8.69 7.24
C VAL A 495 6.04 7.51 8.06
N THR A 496 6.23 7.56 9.38
CA THR A 496 5.80 6.50 10.30
C THR A 496 4.80 7.02 11.30
N PHE A 497 3.82 6.23 11.75
CA PHE A 497 2.82 6.77 12.65
C PHE A 497 2.35 5.81 13.74
N ARG A 498 2.11 6.38 14.92
CA ARG A 498 1.25 5.81 15.97
C ARG A 498 0.40 6.85 16.70
N GLN A 499 0.99 8.00 17.03
CA GLN A 499 0.35 9.16 17.68
C GLN A 499 0.96 10.49 17.20
N VAL A 500 2.27 10.48 16.95
CA VAL A 500 3.06 11.50 16.25
C VAL A 500 3.59 10.84 14.97
N ASP A 501 3.71 11.62 13.90
CA ASP A 501 4.24 11.20 12.60
C ASP A 501 5.61 11.84 12.35
N PRO A 502 6.72 11.11 12.55
CA PRO A 502 8.01 11.55 12.10
C PRO A 502 8.14 11.37 10.58
N PHE A 503 8.54 12.45 9.93
CA PHE A 503 8.99 12.49 8.54
C PHE A 503 10.50 12.27 8.50
N TYR A 504 10.94 11.23 7.83
CA TYR A 504 12.34 10.83 7.68
C TYR A 504 12.82 11.10 6.25
N VAL A 505 14.07 11.57 6.12
CA VAL A 505 14.77 11.69 4.84
C VAL A 505 15.95 10.74 4.82
N ILE A 506 16.03 9.93 3.77
CA ILE A 506 17.06 8.93 3.57
C ILE A 506 17.74 9.22 2.24
N ASP A 507 19.06 9.32 2.26
CA ASP A 507 19.90 9.54 1.09
C ASP A 507 20.42 8.22 0.50
N PHE A 508 20.59 8.22 -0.82
CA PHE A 508 21.07 7.16 -1.68
C PHE A 508 22.06 7.73 -2.73
N GLU A 509 22.79 8.82 -2.41
CA GLU A 509 23.88 9.31 -3.27
C GLU A 509 24.84 8.17 -3.64
N GLU A 510 25.11 7.29 -2.66
CA GLU A 510 25.69 5.96 -2.87
C GLU A 510 24.59 4.88 -2.72
N PRO A 511 24.06 4.31 -3.83
CA PRO A 511 22.86 3.47 -3.80
C PRO A 511 22.91 2.28 -2.84
N THR A 512 24.10 1.71 -2.62
CA THR A 512 24.32 0.53 -1.78
C THR A 512 24.70 0.89 -0.33
N GLU A 513 24.89 2.17 -0.01
CA GLU A 513 25.24 2.70 1.31
C GLU A 513 24.31 3.86 1.73
N PRO A 514 22.99 3.63 1.84
CA PRO A 514 22.04 4.67 2.18
C PRO A 514 22.19 5.18 3.61
N GLU A 515 21.95 6.48 3.81
CA GLU A 515 22.09 7.16 5.10
C GLU A 515 20.78 7.83 5.53
N LEU A 516 20.37 7.64 6.80
CA LEU A 516 19.28 8.41 7.39
C LEU A 516 19.79 9.82 7.73
N LEU A 517 19.29 10.84 7.04
CA LEU A 517 19.77 12.21 7.16
C LEU A 517 19.05 13.01 8.24
N SER A 518 17.71 12.94 8.28
CA SER A 518 16.90 13.74 9.21
C SER A 518 15.65 13.01 9.71
N GLU A 519 15.11 13.55 10.80
CA GLU A 519 13.83 13.17 11.40
C GLU A 519 13.08 14.43 11.85
N LEU A 520 11.83 14.59 11.42
CA LEU A 520 10.97 15.72 11.73
C LEU A 520 9.62 15.24 12.30
N GLU A 521 9.43 15.39 13.61
CA GLU A 521 8.19 15.00 14.30
C GLU A 521 7.06 16.03 14.14
N LEU A 522 5.87 15.58 13.70
CA LEU A 522 4.68 16.42 13.58
C LEU A 522 3.40 15.73 14.06
N PRO A 523 2.39 16.50 14.54
CA PRO A 523 1.08 15.95 14.86
C PRO A 523 0.27 15.63 13.59
N GLY A 524 -0.59 14.63 13.69
CA GLY A 524 -1.30 14.06 12.55
C GLY A 524 -0.46 13.00 11.86
N PHE A 525 -0.85 12.62 10.64
CA PHE A 525 -0.03 11.79 9.77
C PHE A 525 -0.22 12.17 8.30
N SER A 526 0.77 11.88 7.45
CA SER A 526 0.66 11.90 5.99
C SER A 526 0.38 10.50 5.44
N SER A 527 -0.70 10.31 4.69
CA SER A 527 -0.97 9.06 3.96
C SER A 527 -0.38 9.07 2.54
N TYR A 528 -0.05 10.25 2.02
CA TYR A 528 0.48 10.44 0.69
C TYR A 528 1.54 11.54 0.68
N LEU A 529 2.65 11.30 -0.03
CA LEU A 529 3.76 12.24 -0.17
C LEU A 529 3.97 12.54 -1.66
N HIS A 530 4.07 13.82 -2.03
CA HIS A 530 4.29 14.25 -3.39
C HIS A 530 5.45 15.25 -3.48
N PRO A 531 6.49 14.99 -4.29
CA PRO A 531 7.55 15.96 -4.55
C PRO A 531 7.01 17.15 -5.35
N ALA A 532 6.95 18.33 -4.72
CA ALA A 532 6.45 19.54 -5.38
C ALA A 532 7.50 20.08 -6.34
N ASP A 533 8.73 20.17 -5.87
CA ASP A 533 9.94 20.60 -6.58
C ASP A 533 11.18 20.00 -5.88
N ASP A 534 12.38 20.48 -6.23
CA ASP A 534 13.65 19.99 -5.69
C ASP A 534 13.82 20.31 -4.19
N ASP A 535 13.14 21.34 -3.69
CA ASP A 535 13.30 21.87 -2.34
C ASP A 535 12.09 21.55 -1.44
N HIS A 536 10.98 21.05 -1.99
CA HIS A 536 9.74 20.84 -1.23
C HIS A 536 9.01 19.51 -1.49
N VAL A 537 8.45 18.95 -0.42
CA VAL A 537 7.55 17.79 -0.46
C VAL A 537 6.20 18.15 0.15
N ILE A 538 5.10 17.81 -0.53
CA ILE A 538 3.73 17.95 -0.03
C ILE A 538 3.31 16.64 0.63
N GLY A 539 2.97 16.68 1.91
CA GLY A 539 2.31 15.60 2.62
C GLY A 539 0.80 15.84 2.72
N ILE A 540 0.01 14.88 2.25
CA ILE A 540 -1.44 14.85 2.43
C ILE A 540 -1.80 13.73 3.40
N GLY A 541 -2.58 14.04 4.42
CA GLY A 541 -3.13 13.04 5.32
C GLY A 541 -4.14 13.62 6.28
N LYS A 542 -4.06 13.30 7.57
CA LYS A 542 -5.08 13.70 8.55
C LYS A 542 -4.52 14.11 9.90
N GLU A 543 -5.17 15.08 10.51
CA GLU A 543 -4.99 15.46 11.90
C GLU A 543 -6.38 15.60 12.55
N ASN A 544 -6.58 14.98 13.72
CA ASN A 544 -7.87 14.96 14.42
C ASN A 544 -9.06 14.48 13.55
N GLY A 545 -8.78 13.62 12.57
CA GLY A 545 -9.76 13.08 11.62
C GLY A 545 -10.08 13.99 10.43
N GLN A 546 -9.55 15.21 10.40
CA GLN A 546 -9.71 16.15 9.29
C GLN A 546 -8.50 16.09 8.36
N VAL A 547 -8.73 16.33 7.07
CA VAL A 547 -7.70 16.37 6.04
C VAL A 547 -6.71 17.49 6.34
N LYS A 548 -5.42 17.17 6.25
CA LYS A 548 -4.30 18.07 6.48
C LYS A 548 -3.36 18.00 5.29
N SER A 549 -2.85 19.16 4.87
CA SER A 549 -1.72 19.28 3.94
C SER A 549 -0.55 19.92 4.68
N VAL A 550 0.65 19.40 4.45
CA VAL A 550 1.91 19.91 4.99
C VAL A 550 2.86 20.14 3.82
N LEU A 551 3.54 21.27 3.80
CA LEU A 551 4.66 21.54 2.91
C LEU A 551 5.95 21.41 3.71
N PHE A 552 6.73 20.38 3.39
CA PHE A 552 8.05 20.14 3.97
C PHE A 552 9.10 20.88 3.16
N ASP A 553 9.97 21.63 3.84
CA ASP A 553 11.21 22.18 3.28
C ASP A 553 12.30 21.12 3.42
N VAL A 554 12.82 20.67 2.28
CA VAL A 554 13.87 19.66 2.14
C VAL A 554 15.10 20.21 1.42
N THR A 555 15.23 21.54 1.29
CA THR A 555 16.38 22.23 0.69
C THR A 555 17.71 21.78 1.32
N ASP A 556 17.71 21.60 2.64
CA ASP A 556 18.77 20.90 3.38
C ASP A 556 18.19 19.58 3.91
N PRO A 557 18.49 18.44 3.26
CA PRO A 557 17.91 17.15 3.66
C PRO A 557 18.43 16.67 5.02
N THR A 558 19.45 17.31 5.60
CA THR A 558 19.96 17.01 6.95
C THR A 558 19.28 17.83 8.05
N ASP A 559 18.54 18.90 7.68
CA ASP A 559 17.83 19.80 8.61
C ASP A 559 16.46 20.20 8.02
N THR A 560 15.60 19.21 7.81
CA THR A 560 14.26 19.41 7.26
C THR A 560 13.30 20.11 8.22
N ALA A 561 12.43 20.96 7.68
CA ALA A 561 11.43 21.70 8.46
C ALA A 561 10.04 21.68 7.82
N VAL A 562 9.03 22.10 8.57
CA VAL A 562 7.72 22.45 7.99
C VAL A 562 7.81 23.88 7.48
N ALA A 563 7.67 24.07 6.18
CA ALA A 563 7.51 25.39 5.56
C ALA A 563 6.16 25.98 5.96
N ASP A 564 5.07 25.23 5.69
CA ASP A 564 3.71 25.59 6.12
C ASP A 564 2.79 24.37 6.23
N GLN A 565 1.64 24.53 6.89
CA GLN A 565 0.61 23.50 7.00
C GLN A 565 -0.80 24.08 7.11
N ILE A 566 -1.74 23.39 6.49
CA ILE A 566 -3.15 23.76 6.47
C ILE A 566 -4.01 22.55 6.85
N GLN A 567 -4.99 22.79 7.72
CA GLN A 567 -6.05 21.84 8.03
C GLN A 567 -7.34 22.26 7.32
N LEU A 568 -7.95 21.32 6.61
CA LEU A 568 -9.19 21.54 5.88
C LEU A 568 -10.40 21.12 6.72
N ASP A 569 -11.53 21.81 6.53
CA ASP A 569 -12.82 21.40 7.10
C ASP A 569 -13.43 20.25 6.29
N SER A 570 -12.76 19.11 6.27
CA SER A 570 -13.15 17.91 5.52
C SER A 570 -12.56 16.68 6.19
N PHE A 571 -13.31 15.58 6.27
CA PHE A 571 -12.86 14.35 6.95
C PHE A 571 -12.27 13.30 6.00
N TRP A 572 -12.34 13.58 4.70
CA TRP A 572 -12.07 12.62 3.66
C TRP A 572 -11.59 13.32 2.39
N SER A 573 -10.70 12.66 1.64
CA SER A 573 -10.20 13.07 0.34
C SER A 573 -10.15 11.86 -0.60
N ALA A 574 -10.40 12.08 -1.90
CA ALA A 574 -10.28 11.03 -2.93
C ALA A 574 -8.87 10.43 -3.02
N ILE A 575 -7.86 11.14 -2.52
CA ILE A 575 -6.48 10.65 -2.42
C ILE A 575 -6.38 9.44 -1.48
N ASP A 576 -7.27 9.33 -0.48
CA ASP A 576 -7.30 8.18 0.44
C ASP A 576 -7.63 6.86 -0.28
N GLU A 577 -8.25 6.91 -1.47
CA GLU A 577 -8.53 5.71 -2.30
C GLU A 577 -7.62 5.60 -3.51
N SER A 578 -7.31 6.72 -4.15
CA SER A 578 -6.52 6.71 -5.37
C SER A 578 -5.75 8.01 -5.47
N HIS A 579 -4.44 7.86 -5.49
CA HIS A 579 -3.51 8.94 -5.75
C HIS A 579 -3.69 9.67 -7.08
N HIS A 580 -4.34 9.06 -8.08
CA HIS A 580 -4.66 9.71 -9.35
C HIS A 580 -5.55 10.95 -9.13
N ALA A 581 -6.20 11.03 -7.97
CA ALA A 581 -6.95 12.19 -7.49
C ALA A 581 -6.09 13.43 -7.21
N PHE A 582 -4.82 13.25 -6.85
CA PHE A 582 -3.89 14.36 -6.65
C PHE A 582 -3.44 14.90 -8.01
N MET A 583 -3.54 16.21 -8.18
CA MET A 583 -3.05 16.90 -9.38
C MET A 583 -2.28 18.14 -8.94
N ILE A 584 -1.10 18.34 -9.52
CA ILE A 584 -0.27 19.53 -9.33
C ILE A 584 -0.05 20.23 -10.68
N ASP A 585 -0.18 21.55 -10.70
CA ASP A 585 0.20 22.41 -11.82
C ASP A 585 1.37 23.30 -11.39
N ARG A 586 2.59 22.83 -11.65
CA ARG A 586 3.82 23.54 -11.31
C ARG A 586 4.02 24.87 -12.03
N ARG A 587 3.31 25.14 -13.13
CA ARG A 587 3.40 26.45 -13.81
C ARG A 587 2.69 27.54 -13.02
N HIS A 588 1.60 27.17 -12.35
CA HIS A 588 0.82 28.08 -11.51
C HIS A 588 1.10 27.88 -10.02
N GLU A 589 2.02 26.98 -9.67
CA GLU A 589 2.38 26.64 -8.28
C GLU A 589 1.14 26.32 -7.43
N VAL A 590 0.21 25.55 -8.02
CA VAL A 590 -0.98 25.05 -7.31
C VAL A 590 -1.08 23.52 -7.34
N PHE A 591 -1.76 22.95 -6.36
CA PHE A 591 -2.29 21.60 -6.43
C PHE A 591 -3.79 21.57 -6.11
N VAL A 592 -4.46 20.53 -6.59
CA VAL A 592 -5.89 20.30 -6.36
C VAL A 592 -6.07 19.13 -5.42
N LEU A 593 -6.81 19.38 -4.35
CA LEU A 593 -7.17 18.41 -3.33
C LEU A 593 -8.68 18.17 -3.33
N PRO A 594 -9.15 17.03 -3.88
CA PRO A 594 -10.54 16.64 -3.75
C PRO A 594 -10.90 16.34 -2.29
N ALA A 595 -12.00 16.90 -1.82
CA ALA A 595 -12.49 16.79 -0.44
C ALA A 595 -14.01 16.64 -0.46
N GLY A 596 -14.48 15.40 -0.65
CA GLY A 596 -15.89 15.10 -0.87
C GLY A 596 -16.41 15.75 -2.15
N ASN A 597 -17.51 16.52 -2.06
CA ASN A 597 -18.08 17.22 -3.20
C ASN A 597 -17.42 18.59 -3.49
N THR A 598 -16.24 18.83 -2.91
CA THR A 598 -15.49 20.07 -3.14
C THR A 598 -14.08 19.77 -3.63
N ALA A 599 -13.57 20.58 -4.55
CA ALA A 599 -12.15 20.64 -4.87
C ALA A 599 -11.55 21.88 -4.18
N LYS A 600 -10.49 21.69 -3.39
CA LYS A 600 -9.67 22.80 -2.89
C LYS A 600 -8.51 22.99 -3.86
N ILE A 601 -8.36 24.19 -4.39
CA ILE A 601 -7.20 24.61 -5.16
C ILE A 601 -6.29 25.35 -4.18
N ILE A 602 -5.10 24.82 -3.98
CA ILE A 602 -4.16 25.27 -2.96
C ILE A 602 -2.90 25.73 -3.68
N ASP A 603 -2.56 26.99 -3.46
CA ASP A 603 -1.29 27.60 -3.85
C ASP A 603 -0.21 27.14 -2.87
N TYR A 604 0.97 26.84 -3.40
CA TYR A 604 2.15 26.44 -2.63
C TYR A 604 3.37 27.34 -2.89
N ALA A 605 3.18 28.48 -3.54
CA ALA A 605 4.27 29.38 -3.89
C ALA A 605 4.90 30.01 -2.63
N ASP A 606 6.16 30.43 -2.76
CA ASP A 606 6.93 31.08 -1.69
C ASP A 606 7.02 30.30 -0.35
N GLY A 607 6.75 28.98 -0.37
CA GLY A 607 6.78 28.12 0.82
C GLY A 607 5.55 28.24 1.73
N GLU A 608 4.46 28.85 1.27
CA GLU A 608 3.20 29.02 2.02
C GLU A 608 2.07 28.21 1.39
N LEU A 609 1.09 27.74 2.18
CA LEU A 609 -0.07 27.01 1.68
C LEU A 609 -1.36 27.84 1.83
N GLU A 610 -1.94 28.29 0.71
CA GLU A 610 -3.18 29.08 0.69
C GLU A 610 -4.28 28.43 -0.17
N VAL A 611 -5.50 28.26 0.38
CA VAL A 611 -6.67 27.89 -0.44
C VAL A 611 -7.12 29.10 -1.24
N VAL A 612 -6.64 29.20 -2.48
CA VAL A 612 -7.00 30.29 -3.41
C VAL A 612 -8.42 30.13 -3.96
N ARG A 613 -8.93 28.89 -4.02
CA ARG A 613 -10.28 28.63 -4.51
C ARG A 613 -10.87 27.33 -3.97
N GLU A 614 -12.16 27.41 -3.63
CA GLU A 614 -13.01 26.24 -3.38
C GLU A 614 -14.05 26.11 -4.51
N VAL A 615 -14.18 24.89 -5.03
CA VAL A 615 -15.14 24.58 -6.10
C VAL A 615 -16.09 23.49 -5.61
N SER A 616 -17.36 23.82 -5.45
CA SER A 616 -18.41 22.84 -5.14
C SER A 616 -18.95 22.19 -6.43
N ALA A 617 -19.17 20.88 -6.38
CA ALA A 617 -19.75 20.07 -7.45
C ALA A 617 -21.05 19.39 -7.00
N GLY A 618 -21.83 18.91 -7.96
CA GLY A 618 -23.07 18.16 -7.71
C GLY A 618 -22.83 16.75 -7.15
N ALA A 619 -21.64 16.20 -7.36
CA ALA A 619 -21.22 14.88 -6.90
C ALA A 619 -19.82 14.94 -6.25
N GLU A 620 -19.34 13.78 -5.81
CA GLU A 620 -17.99 13.62 -5.25
C GLU A 620 -16.94 13.95 -6.30
N VAL A 621 -16.00 14.83 -5.95
CA VAL A 621 -14.87 15.17 -6.82
C VAL A 621 -13.86 14.05 -6.73
N ASN A 622 -13.49 13.49 -7.88
CA ASN A 622 -12.57 12.35 -7.93
C ASN A 622 -11.26 12.67 -8.65
N ARG A 623 -11.27 13.58 -9.63
CA ARG A 623 -10.08 13.93 -10.41
C ARG A 623 -10.06 15.41 -10.75
N ALA A 624 -8.85 15.89 -11.01
CA ALA A 624 -8.60 17.15 -11.69
C ALA A 624 -7.57 16.97 -12.80
N ARG A 625 -7.67 17.76 -13.87
CA ARG A 625 -6.70 17.86 -14.98
C ARG A 625 -6.60 19.29 -15.46
N TYR A 626 -5.51 19.68 -16.07
CA TYR A 626 -5.43 20.95 -16.79
C TYR A 626 -5.23 20.74 -18.29
N VAL A 627 -5.73 21.69 -19.08
CA VAL A 627 -5.46 21.88 -20.50
C VAL A 627 -5.13 23.35 -20.68
N ASP A 628 -3.92 23.67 -21.11
CA ASP A 628 -3.40 25.03 -21.10
C ASP A 628 -3.61 25.72 -19.74
N ASP A 629 -4.25 26.87 -19.71
CA ASP A 629 -4.53 27.60 -18.47
C ASP A 629 -5.96 27.32 -17.97
N GLN A 630 -6.56 26.19 -18.36
CA GLN A 630 -7.88 25.76 -17.92
C GLN A 630 -7.78 24.51 -17.03
N LEU A 631 -8.41 24.57 -15.86
CA LEU A 631 -8.49 23.50 -14.89
C LEU A 631 -9.86 22.83 -14.97
N TYR A 632 -9.85 21.50 -15.11
CA TYR A 632 -11.00 20.63 -15.20
C TYR A 632 -11.14 19.85 -13.89
N ILE A 633 -12.31 19.91 -13.27
CA ILE A 633 -12.68 19.15 -12.09
C ILE A 633 -13.75 18.13 -12.48
N PHE A 634 -13.46 16.85 -12.28
CA PHE A 634 -14.35 15.73 -12.65
C PHE A 634 -15.09 15.23 -11.40
N ALA A 635 -16.42 15.29 -11.45
CA ALA A 635 -17.28 14.95 -10.33
C ALA A 635 -18.57 14.27 -10.82
N GLY A 636 -18.60 12.94 -10.80
CA GLY A 636 -19.70 12.17 -11.40
C GLY A 636 -19.90 12.57 -12.86
N ASP A 637 -21.13 12.85 -13.25
CA ASP A 637 -21.44 13.28 -14.64
C ASP A 637 -21.14 14.77 -14.90
N GLU A 638 -20.54 15.49 -13.95
CA GLU A 638 -20.20 16.92 -14.06
C GLU A 638 -18.69 17.11 -14.31
N ILE A 639 -18.36 17.93 -15.31
CA ILE A 639 -17.01 18.45 -15.55
C ILE A 639 -17.05 19.97 -15.40
N ILE A 640 -16.41 20.50 -14.37
CA ILE A 640 -16.33 21.94 -14.10
C ILE A 640 -15.02 22.48 -14.63
N VAL A 641 -15.07 23.57 -15.40
CA VAL A 641 -13.88 24.22 -15.96
C VAL A 641 -13.63 25.57 -15.31
N LEU A 642 -12.39 25.85 -14.93
CA LEU A 642 -11.94 27.12 -14.37
C LEU A 642 -10.75 27.66 -15.14
N ASP A 643 -10.66 28.98 -15.27
CA ASP A 643 -9.45 29.65 -15.73
C ASP A 643 -8.44 29.77 -14.57
N GLN A 644 -7.25 29.21 -14.72
CA GLN A 644 -6.24 29.17 -13.65
C GLN A 644 -5.61 30.54 -13.34
N THR A 645 -5.78 31.53 -14.22
CA THR A 645 -5.26 32.90 -13.99
C THR A 645 -6.21 33.77 -13.19
N THR A 646 -7.49 33.40 -13.11
CA THR A 646 -8.53 34.17 -12.41
C THR A 646 -9.31 33.36 -11.38
N TRP A 647 -9.21 32.03 -11.43
CA TRP A 647 -10.02 31.06 -10.70
C TRP A 647 -11.54 31.22 -10.92
N GLU A 648 -11.93 31.89 -12.00
CA GLU A 648 -13.33 32.01 -12.40
C GLU A 648 -13.77 30.77 -13.16
N ARG A 649 -14.98 30.28 -12.86
CA ARG A 649 -15.60 29.18 -13.59
C ARG A 649 -15.93 29.65 -15.00
N THR A 650 -15.32 29.04 -16.01
CA THR A 650 -15.56 29.34 -17.43
C THR A 650 -16.81 28.63 -17.93
N THR A 651 -16.95 27.33 -17.64
CA THR A 651 -18.13 26.54 -18.00
C THR A 651 -18.32 25.32 -17.08
N THR A 652 -19.45 24.64 -17.26
CA THR A 652 -19.74 23.33 -16.69
C THR A 652 -20.35 22.46 -17.79
N LEU A 653 -19.72 21.31 -18.05
CA LEU A 653 -20.20 20.30 -19.00
C LEU A 653 -20.83 19.13 -18.24
N SER A 654 -21.94 18.60 -18.75
CA SER A 654 -22.57 17.36 -18.24
C SER A 654 -22.32 16.23 -19.23
N VAL A 655 -21.81 15.10 -18.74
CA VAL A 655 -21.45 13.89 -19.51
C VAL A 655 -22.30 12.73 -19.01
N GLY A 656 -23.48 12.56 -19.62
CA GLY A 656 -24.54 11.62 -19.21
C GLY A 656 -25.92 12.18 -19.59
N ASP A 657 -26.84 11.33 -20.08
CA ASP A 657 -28.14 11.73 -20.66
C ASP A 657 -28.89 12.83 -19.85
N GLY A 658 -29.33 13.93 -20.45
CA GLY A 658 -29.39 14.26 -21.88
C GLY A 658 -30.43 13.45 -22.64
#